data_AF-A0A642UHJ8-F1
#
_entry.id   AF-A0A642UHJ8-F1
#
_cell.length_a   1.000
_cell.length_b   1.000
_cell.length_c   1.000
_cell.angle_alpha   90.00
_cell.angle_beta   90.00
_cell.angle_gamma   90.00
#
_symmetry.space_group_name_H-M   'P 1'
#
loop_
_entity.id
_entity.type
_entity.pdbx_description
1 polymer ?
#
loop_
_entity_poly.entity_id
_entity_poly.type
_entity_poly.pdbx_seq_one_letter_code
_entity_poly.pdbx_strand_id
1 'polypeptide(L)'
;MPSIQPEYGYGGRIEEIRGQEYMIGDETYLDHAGATLYARSLVEESSKALLSNVYGNPHSRSPASERSTDMVHKTRMKVLDMLNADSTEYDVVFTANATAAVKLVAEGLASQKKGTRYWYLKDAHTSLIGLRNVAGEYAVVNDEMEMELELERLSKDQQEGLTLVSWPGQSNFSGRRYPVRSWVEKVVDNPAVYTLLDAAAQSSSNPPDLSGGHGPDFVALSFYKIFGLPDLGALVVKKERGKEFFANRVYFGGGTVESLTVAADFAPRHQNLGASLEDGSLPFHSILTLSIAFDVHCKVYGTSPFHRISNHTAALSQYLYDSLSQLRHPNGQPVCEIYSDGHYLDTTAQGPIVTFNLKDENGDWIGYSDFDGIASSSGINIRTGTLCNTGSTAHYVGITERNIIENHANGHICGDAEDVINGIPTGAIRASLGACSSKHDIDVLLTCLKEYYIQPTTETTTATDTTSSHFISDITLFPIKSCGAFHVPRGVPWELTKEGLKWDREFCLVDRSTYSVLALKKHPRMALIRPNIIEDTQNMEVHVEGSSQTLTIPMNAEPSTSPDIVSSRIMGESVKIVLYDSPEVVNFFSHAVGLDCTLARFPREGETDVLSTRYHKPHLNGPLNYNKESNGKQPDTSVPISMNNSSPLLLISKPSAFKLALDSDIDAIDPNIFRGNIVISGKNLSPYVEDTWSALTINDRNISFKVSSV
;
A
#
# COMPACT_ATOMS: atom_id res chain seq x y z
N MET A 1 -9.13 23.89 -21.29
CA MET A 1 -8.24 22.77 -20.92
C MET A 1 -6.87 23.35 -20.66
N PRO A 2 -6.22 23.04 -19.53
CA PRO A 2 -4.81 23.36 -19.36
C PRO A 2 -4.03 22.59 -20.44
N SER A 3 -3.36 23.31 -21.34
CA SER A 3 -2.42 22.68 -22.26
C SER A 3 -1.24 22.19 -21.44
N ILE A 4 -0.85 20.93 -21.63
CA ILE A 4 0.41 20.42 -21.08
C ILE A 4 1.58 21.27 -21.63
N GLN A 5 2.54 21.57 -20.75
CA GLN A 5 3.68 22.45 -21.04
C GLN A 5 4.61 21.90 -22.15
N PRO A 6 5.40 22.75 -22.82
CA PRO A 6 6.27 22.36 -23.95
C PRO A 6 7.25 21.22 -23.66
N GLU A 7 7.67 21.06 -22.41
CA GLU A 7 8.69 20.12 -21.97
C GLU A 7 8.18 18.68 -21.83
N TYR A 8 6.86 18.46 -21.97
CA TYR A 8 6.25 17.14 -21.92
C TYR A 8 6.64 16.25 -23.10
N GLY A 9 6.76 14.97 -22.80
CA GLY A 9 6.76 13.91 -23.79
C GLY A 9 8.03 13.82 -24.62
N TYR A 10 9.14 14.38 -24.12
CA TYR A 10 10.46 14.27 -24.73
C TYR A 10 10.55 14.75 -26.18
N GLY A 11 9.79 15.81 -26.51
CA GLY A 11 9.68 16.32 -27.89
C GLY A 11 8.73 15.48 -28.75
N GLY A 12 7.63 15.00 -28.16
CA GLY A 12 6.60 14.20 -28.86
C GLY A 12 6.91 12.71 -29.02
N ARG A 13 7.94 12.19 -28.33
CA ARG A 13 8.37 10.79 -28.42
C ARG A 13 7.79 9.86 -27.35
N ILE A 14 6.98 10.37 -26.41
CA ILE A 14 6.49 9.56 -25.29
C ILE A 14 5.73 8.31 -25.72
N GLU A 15 4.82 8.43 -26.69
CA GLU A 15 4.04 7.29 -27.16
C GLU A 15 4.91 6.27 -27.91
N GLU A 16 5.91 6.73 -28.66
CA GLU A 16 6.91 5.88 -29.30
C GLU A 16 7.74 5.12 -28.24
N ILE A 17 8.26 5.83 -27.24
CA ILE A 17 9.04 5.25 -26.15
C ILE A 17 8.21 4.20 -25.40
N ARG A 18 6.95 4.51 -25.06
CA ARG A 18 6.06 3.56 -24.39
C ARG A 18 5.86 2.30 -25.23
N GLY A 19 5.49 2.45 -26.51
CA GLY A 19 5.26 1.30 -27.39
C GLY A 19 6.48 0.41 -27.64
N GLN A 20 7.71 0.97 -27.55
CA GLN A 20 8.94 0.21 -27.76
C GLN A 20 9.51 -0.39 -26.46
N GLU A 21 9.49 0.38 -25.37
CA GLU A 21 10.25 0.07 -24.15
C GLU A 21 9.37 -0.44 -23.00
N TYR A 22 8.08 -0.12 -22.96
CA TYR A 22 7.22 -0.39 -21.80
C TYR A 22 5.93 -1.12 -22.19
N MET A 23 5.87 -2.42 -21.88
CA MET A 23 4.75 -3.29 -22.21
C MET A 23 3.64 -3.20 -21.15
N ILE A 24 3.04 -2.01 -20.99
CA ILE A 24 2.06 -1.72 -19.93
C ILE A 24 0.69 -2.39 -20.22
N GLY A 25 0.40 -2.72 -21.48
CA GLY A 25 -0.89 -3.30 -21.88
C GLY A 25 -2.03 -2.30 -21.70
N ASP A 26 -3.17 -2.77 -21.20
CA ASP A 26 -4.36 -1.96 -20.89
C ASP A 26 -4.34 -1.38 -19.46
N GLU A 27 -3.25 -1.58 -18.72
CA GLU A 27 -3.11 -1.05 -17.37
C GLU A 27 -2.65 0.41 -17.36
N THR A 28 -2.93 1.10 -16.26
CA THR A 28 -2.40 2.43 -15.94
C THR A 28 -1.48 2.31 -14.74
N TYR A 29 -0.26 2.85 -14.81
CA TYR A 29 0.73 2.72 -13.73
C TYR A 29 1.11 4.08 -13.11
N LEU A 30 0.79 4.24 -11.83
CA LEU A 30 0.96 5.47 -11.03
C LEU A 30 1.69 5.23 -9.68
N ASP A 31 2.40 4.10 -9.51
CA ASP A 31 3.23 3.82 -8.32
C ASP A 31 4.75 3.92 -8.57
N HIS A 32 5.18 4.87 -9.41
CA HIS A 32 6.60 5.08 -9.74
C HIS A 32 7.50 5.43 -8.53
N ALA A 33 6.96 6.02 -7.45
CA ALA A 33 7.72 6.29 -6.23
C ALA A 33 7.94 5.03 -5.36
N GLY A 34 7.12 4.00 -5.54
CA GLY A 34 7.28 2.69 -4.92
C GLY A 34 8.36 1.87 -5.63
N ALA A 35 8.11 1.60 -6.90
CA ALA A 35 9.02 0.97 -7.87
C ALA A 35 8.64 1.46 -9.28
N THR A 36 9.62 1.75 -10.14
CA THR A 36 9.32 2.11 -11.53
C THR A 36 9.35 0.88 -12.43
N LEU A 37 8.80 0.99 -13.64
CA LEU A 37 8.86 -0.07 -14.64
C LEU A 37 10.24 -0.13 -15.29
N TYR A 38 10.70 -1.33 -15.61
CA TYR A 38 11.93 -1.52 -16.37
C TYR A 38 11.69 -1.40 -17.87
N ALA A 39 12.69 -0.92 -18.60
CA ALA A 39 12.66 -0.88 -20.06
C ALA A 39 12.90 -2.28 -20.65
N ARG A 40 12.21 -2.60 -21.75
CA ARG A 40 12.40 -3.85 -22.51
C ARG A 40 13.85 -4.03 -22.95
N SER A 41 14.46 -2.98 -23.49
CA SER A 41 15.85 -3.02 -23.96
C SER A 41 16.85 -3.30 -22.84
N LEU A 42 16.55 -2.92 -21.58
CA LEU A 42 17.37 -3.28 -20.42
C LEU A 42 17.43 -4.80 -20.22
N VAL A 43 16.28 -5.48 -20.31
CA VAL A 43 16.21 -6.93 -20.16
C VAL A 43 16.93 -7.63 -21.31
N GLU A 44 16.68 -7.18 -22.54
CA GLU A 44 17.27 -7.76 -23.76
C GLU A 44 18.80 -7.63 -23.77
N GLU A 45 19.33 -6.43 -23.49
CA GLU A 45 20.78 -6.19 -23.47
C GLU A 45 21.45 -6.88 -22.27
N SER A 46 20.79 -6.95 -21.11
CA SER A 46 21.30 -7.73 -19.96
C SER A 46 21.40 -9.22 -20.27
N SER A 47 20.34 -9.79 -20.87
CA SER A 47 20.33 -11.19 -21.29
C SER A 47 21.44 -11.48 -22.30
N LYS A 48 21.57 -10.64 -23.33
CA LYS A 48 22.63 -10.75 -24.33
C LYS A 48 24.03 -10.67 -23.71
N ALA A 49 24.24 -9.76 -22.76
CA ALA A 49 25.52 -9.64 -22.06
C ALA A 49 25.87 -10.91 -21.28
N LEU A 50 24.92 -11.49 -20.55
CA LEU A 50 25.09 -12.73 -19.79
C LEU A 50 25.32 -13.95 -20.69
N LEU A 51 24.62 -14.04 -21.82
CA LEU A 51 24.77 -15.16 -22.77
C LEU A 51 26.08 -15.10 -23.56
N SER A 52 26.62 -13.91 -23.77
CA SER A 52 27.81 -13.70 -24.61
C SER A 52 29.12 -13.68 -23.82
N ASN A 53 29.08 -13.64 -22.49
CA ASN A 53 30.26 -13.45 -21.65
C ASN A 53 30.23 -14.37 -20.43
N VAL A 54 31.40 -14.78 -19.96
CA VAL A 54 31.55 -15.52 -18.70
C VAL A 54 31.94 -14.53 -17.61
N TYR A 55 31.10 -14.43 -16.57
CA TYR A 55 31.36 -13.62 -15.38
C TYR A 55 31.67 -14.54 -14.20
N GLY A 56 32.79 -14.29 -13.53
CA GLY A 56 33.28 -15.09 -12.41
C GLY A 56 33.19 -14.34 -11.09
N ASN A 57 33.41 -15.05 -9.99
CA ASN A 57 33.50 -14.42 -8.66
C ASN A 57 34.67 -13.40 -8.64
N PRO A 58 34.42 -12.12 -8.29
CA PRO A 58 35.45 -11.06 -8.22
C PRO A 58 36.63 -11.36 -7.29
N HIS A 59 36.51 -12.30 -6.34
CA HIS A 59 37.59 -12.65 -5.41
C HIS A 59 38.60 -13.67 -5.99
N SER A 60 38.36 -14.20 -7.19
CA SER A 60 39.28 -15.11 -7.87
C SER A 60 40.18 -14.37 -8.88
N ARG A 61 41.26 -15.01 -9.34
CA ARG A 61 42.22 -14.43 -10.31
C ARG A 61 42.04 -14.96 -11.74
N SER A 62 40.82 -15.35 -12.09
CA SER A 62 40.51 -15.89 -13.43
C SER A 62 40.15 -14.75 -14.41
N PRO A 63 40.26 -14.95 -15.73
CA PRO A 63 39.82 -13.94 -16.70
C PRO A 63 38.34 -13.56 -16.56
N ALA A 64 37.49 -14.50 -16.14
CA ALA A 64 36.07 -14.23 -15.86
C ALA A 64 35.89 -13.37 -14.60
N SER A 65 36.76 -13.54 -13.61
CA SER A 65 36.78 -12.74 -12.37
C SER A 65 37.28 -11.33 -12.61
N GLU A 66 38.37 -11.16 -13.37
CA GLU A 66 38.89 -9.84 -13.76
C GLU A 66 37.84 -9.05 -14.54
N ARG A 67 37.12 -9.71 -15.47
CA ARG A 67 35.99 -9.11 -16.19
C ARG A 67 34.89 -8.61 -15.25
N SER A 68 34.52 -9.40 -14.23
CA SER A 68 33.55 -8.97 -13.22
C SER A 68 34.07 -7.79 -12.41
N THR A 69 35.32 -7.82 -11.96
CA THR A 69 35.95 -6.72 -11.20
C THR A 69 35.98 -5.42 -11.99
N ASP A 70 36.41 -5.46 -13.26
CA ASP A 70 36.44 -4.29 -14.14
C ASP A 70 35.03 -3.74 -14.40
N MET A 71 34.05 -4.62 -14.61
CA MET A 71 32.66 -4.23 -14.79
C MET A 71 32.09 -3.56 -13.53
N VAL A 72 32.36 -4.13 -12.34
CA VAL A 72 31.93 -3.53 -11.07
C VAL A 72 32.55 -2.14 -10.91
N HIS A 73 33.86 -1.99 -11.17
CA HIS A 73 34.53 -0.70 -11.09
C HIS A 73 33.93 0.34 -12.06
N LYS A 74 33.71 -0.03 -13.33
CA LYS A 74 33.03 0.83 -14.31
C LYS A 74 31.63 1.25 -13.85
N THR A 75 30.90 0.34 -13.22
CA THR A 75 29.56 0.63 -12.70
C THR A 75 29.61 1.63 -11.55
N ARG A 76 30.59 1.53 -10.64
CA ARG A 76 30.80 2.55 -9.59
C ARG A 76 31.03 3.93 -10.19
N MET A 77 31.84 4.02 -11.24
CA MET A 77 32.08 5.30 -11.92
C MET A 77 30.80 5.89 -12.52
N LYS A 78 29.93 5.08 -13.10
CA LYS A 78 28.61 5.53 -13.60
C LYS A 78 27.69 6.03 -12.47
N VAL A 79 27.70 5.37 -11.31
CA VAL A 79 26.95 5.83 -10.13
C VAL A 79 27.47 7.18 -9.63
N LEU A 80 28.79 7.37 -9.59
CA LEU A 80 29.39 8.64 -9.19
C LEU A 80 29.11 9.76 -10.20
N ASP A 81 29.21 9.46 -11.51
CA ASP A 81 28.90 10.39 -12.59
C ASP A 81 27.44 10.86 -12.54
N MET A 82 26.49 9.95 -12.26
CA MET A 82 25.07 10.30 -12.04
C MET A 82 24.87 11.36 -10.95
N LEU A 83 25.76 11.40 -9.95
CA LEU A 83 25.69 12.31 -8.80
C LEU A 83 26.66 13.50 -8.91
N ASN A 84 27.38 13.64 -10.03
CA ASN A 84 28.51 14.57 -10.15
C ASN A 84 29.53 14.44 -9.00
N ALA A 85 29.73 13.23 -8.47
CA ALA A 85 30.58 12.96 -7.32
C ALA A 85 32.02 12.65 -7.77
N ASP A 86 33.01 13.33 -7.18
CA ASP A 86 34.42 13.06 -7.48
C ASP A 86 34.84 11.69 -6.92
N SER A 87 35.29 10.80 -7.81
CA SER A 87 35.79 9.47 -7.45
C SER A 87 37.04 9.45 -6.58
N THR A 88 37.73 10.59 -6.41
CA THR A 88 38.82 10.74 -5.45
C THR A 88 38.29 10.93 -4.03
N GLU A 89 37.16 11.63 -3.87
CA GLU A 89 36.52 11.95 -2.59
C GLU A 89 35.49 10.89 -2.14
N TYR A 90 34.75 10.31 -3.08
CA TYR A 90 33.65 9.38 -2.81
C TYR A 90 33.94 7.96 -3.27
N ASP A 91 33.37 7.00 -2.56
CA ASP A 91 33.34 5.58 -2.93
C ASP A 91 31.88 5.09 -2.99
N VAL A 92 31.65 3.96 -3.66
CA VAL A 92 30.33 3.36 -3.83
C VAL A 92 30.33 1.97 -3.25
N VAL A 93 29.53 1.78 -2.19
CA VAL A 93 29.28 0.50 -1.54
C VAL A 93 27.96 -0.06 -2.06
N PHE A 94 27.98 -1.17 -2.80
CA PHE A 94 26.74 -1.79 -3.26
C PHE A 94 26.02 -2.49 -2.10
N THR A 95 24.70 -2.33 -2.04
CA THR A 95 23.84 -2.91 -1.01
C THR A 95 22.60 -3.53 -1.65
N ALA A 96 21.84 -4.33 -0.90
CA ALA A 96 20.63 -4.97 -1.44
C ALA A 96 19.57 -3.93 -1.88
N ASN A 97 19.47 -2.79 -1.18
CA ASN A 97 18.55 -1.69 -1.45
C ASN A 97 18.90 -0.49 -0.56
N ALA A 98 18.21 0.65 -0.72
CA ALA A 98 18.44 1.84 0.11
C ALA A 98 18.28 1.58 1.63
N THR A 99 17.36 0.69 2.03
CA THR A 99 17.22 0.34 3.46
C THR A 99 18.44 -0.40 3.99
N ALA A 100 19.05 -1.27 3.19
CA ALA A 100 20.32 -1.92 3.54
C ALA A 100 21.48 -0.91 3.61
N ALA A 101 21.50 0.11 2.75
CA ALA A 101 22.46 1.22 2.84
C ALA A 101 22.32 2.00 4.17
N VAL A 102 21.08 2.33 4.56
CA VAL A 102 20.80 2.98 5.86
C VAL A 102 21.19 2.07 7.03
N LYS A 103 20.90 0.77 6.93
CA LYS A 103 21.29 -0.21 7.95
C LYS A 103 22.81 -0.31 8.10
N LEU A 104 23.57 -0.23 7.02
CA LEU A 104 25.04 -0.18 7.09
C LEU A 104 25.51 1.04 7.89
N VAL A 105 24.91 2.22 7.69
CA VAL A 105 25.18 3.40 8.53
C VAL A 105 24.80 3.15 9.99
N ALA A 106 23.69 2.45 10.24
CA ALA A 106 23.30 2.05 11.60
C ALA A 106 24.37 1.18 12.28
N GLU A 107 25.00 0.26 11.55
CA GLU A 107 26.11 -0.56 12.08
C GLU A 107 27.32 0.28 12.45
N GLY A 108 27.66 1.30 11.65
CA GLY A 108 28.72 2.24 11.99
C GLY A 108 28.37 3.09 13.21
N LEU A 109 27.12 3.54 13.33
CA LEU A 109 26.63 4.29 14.49
C LEU A 109 26.65 3.43 15.77
N ALA A 110 26.20 2.17 15.70
CA ALA A 110 26.21 1.22 16.81
C ALA A 110 27.61 0.91 17.34
N SER A 111 28.61 1.05 16.46
CA SER A 111 30.00 0.68 16.74
C SER A 111 30.81 1.81 17.37
N GLN A 112 30.21 2.97 17.61
CA GLN A 112 30.88 4.08 18.27
C GLN A 112 31.13 3.80 19.75
N LYS A 113 32.31 4.20 20.23
CA LYS A 113 32.75 3.97 21.63
C LYS A 113 32.25 5.03 22.61
N LYS A 114 31.87 6.21 22.08
CA LYS A 114 31.31 7.34 22.85
C LYS A 114 29.80 7.39 22.65
N GLY A 115 29.10 8.21 23.44
CA GLY A 115 27.67 8.47 23.23
C GLY A 115 27.38 8.94 21.80
N THR A 116 26.30 8.42 21.23
CA THR A 116 25.83 8.75 19.88
C THR A 116 24.48 9.40 19.93
N ARG A 117 24.25 10.25 18.93
CA ARG A 117 23.25 11.30 18.99
C ARG A 117 22.66 11.42 17.57
N TYR A 118 21.34 11.35 17.40
CA TYR A 118 20.71 11.22 16.08
C TYR A 118 19.54 12.17 15.86
N TRP A 119 19.64 13.01 14.82
CA TRP A 119 18.58 13.93 14.41
C TRP A 119 18.06 13.53 13.05
N TYR A 120 16.73 13.49 12.92
CA TYR A 120 16.12 13.20 11.64
C TYR A 120 14.89 14.05 11.38
N LEU A 121 14.72 14.42 10.12
CA LEU A 121 13.54 15.16 9.68
C LEU A 121 12.29 14.29 9.81
N LYS A 122 11.18 14.87 10.29
CA LYS A 122 9.90 14.19 10.47
C LYS A 122 9.37 13.54 9.19
N ASP A 123 9.65 14.12 8.04
CA ASP A 123 9.29 13.60 6.71
C ASP A 123 10.16 12.39 6.25
N ALA A 124 10.96 11.82 7.14
CA ALA A 124 11.83 10.70 6.81
C ALA A 124 11.05 9.41 6.50
N HIS A 125 11.56 8.66 5.51
CA HIS A 125 11.13 7.29 5.28
C HIS A 125 11.40 6.42 6.52
N THR A 126 10.53 5.42 6.77
CA THR A 126 10.63 4.50 7.92
C THR A 126 12.03 3.89 8.14
N SER A 127 12.82 3.69 7.09
CA SER A 127 14.20 3.19 7.19
C SER A 127 15.13 4.14 7.97
N LEU A 128 15.01 5.45 7.79
CA LEU A 128 15.77 6.44 8.57
C LEU A 128 15.26 6.48 10.01
N ILE A 129 13.95 6.46 10.23
CA ILE A 129 13.37 6.41 11.59
C ILE A 129 13.96 5.24 12.40
N GLY A 130 14.22 4.10 11.76
CA GLY A 130 14.84 2.93 12.38
C GLY A 130 16.20 3.20 13.05
N LEU A 131 16.99 4.17 12.59
CA LEU A 131 18.29 4.54 13.17
C LEU A 131 18.16 5.03 14.61
N ARG A 132 17.00 5.59 15.00
CA ARG A 132 16.75 6.09 16.36
C ARG A 132 16.90 4.99 17.42
N ASN A 133 16.65 3.73 17.06
CA ASN A 133 16.76 2.59 17.98
C ASN A 133 18.21 2.18 18.24
N VAL A 134 19.16 2.74 17.50
CA VAL A 134 20.60 2.45 17.59
C VAL A 134 21.38 3.60 18.21
N ALA A 135 20.85 4.82 18.13
CA ALA A 135 21.45 6.00 18.75
C ALA A 135 21.26 6.00 20.28
N GLY A 136 22.23 6.53 21.02
CA GLY A 136 22.10 6.73 22.48
C GLY A 136 21.09 7.82 22.85
N GLU A 137 20.99 8.85 22.02
CA GLU A 137 20.01 9.94 22.11
C GLU A 137 19.47 10.23 20.69
N TYR A 138 18.19 10.59 20.57
CA TYR A 138 17.62 11.01 19.30
C TYR A 138 16.65 12.18 19.45
N ALA A 139 16.49 12.94 18.37
CA ALA A 139 15.50 14.00 18.26
C ALA A 139 14.84 14.00 16.87
N VAL A 140 13.56 14.37 16.84
CA VAL A 140 12.79 14.56 15.61
C VAL A 140 12.78 16.05 15.29
N VAL A 141 13.20 16.40 14.08
CA VAL A 141 13.15 17.76 13.56
C VAL A 141 11.87 17.90 12.74
N ASN A 142 10.97 18.83 13.10
CA ASN A 142 9.61 18.85 12.56
C ASN A 142 9.54 19.36 11.12
N ASP A 143 10.33 20.37 10.79
CA ASP A 143 10.30 21.04 9.50
C ASP A 143 11.66 21.61 9.09
N GLU A 144 11.69 22.25 7.93
CA GLU A 144 12.89 22.86 7.35
C GLU A 144 13.43 24.02 8.20
N MET A 145 12.58 24.82 8.83
CA MET A 145 13.02 25.94 9.67
C MET A 145 13.70 25.42 10.94
N GLU A 146 13.13 24.39 11.58
CA GLU A 146 13.75 23.74 12.73
C GLU A 146 15.07 23.05 12.35
N MET A 147 15.14 22.44 11.16
CA MET A 147 16.39 21.86 10.65
C MET A 147 17.49 22.92 10.51
N GLU A 148 17.16 24.07 9.92
CA GLU A 148 18.10 25.19 9.77
C GLU A 148 18.67 25.64 11.13
N LEU A 149 17.81 25.80 12.14
CA LEU A 149 18.20 26.19 13.50
C LEU A 149 19.06 25.12 14.17
N GLU A 150 18.71 23.85 14.00
CA GLU A 150 19.42 22.75 14.62
C GLU A 150 20.82 22.55 14.01
N LEU A 151 20.95 22.68 12.69
CA LEU A 151 22.24 22.65 12.01
C LEU A 151 23.14 23.82 12.44
N GLU A 152 22.58 25.01 12.66
CA GLU A 152 23.32 26.15 13.22
C GLU A 152 23.74 25.95 14.68
N ARG A 153 22.97 25.19 15.45
CA ARG A 153 23.33 24.81 16.82
C ARG A 153 24.46 23.78 16.80
N LEU A 154 24.32 22.75 15.95
CA LEU A 154 25.30 21.68 15.79
C LEU A 154 26.63 22.16 15.23
N SER A 155 26.64 23.17 14.36
CA SER A 155 27.89 23.76 13.84
C SER A 155 28.77 24.39 14.93
N LYS A 156 28.15 24.84 16.02
CA LYS A 156 28.83 25.45 17.18
C LYS A 156 28.98 24.48 18.36
N ASP A 157 28.44 23.27 18.24
CA ASP A 157 28.44 22.30 19.32
C ASP A 157 29.84 21.72 19.54
N GLN A 158 30.33 21.84 20.77
CA GLN A 158 31.62 21.32 21.22
C GLN A 158 31.47 20.06 22.10
N GLN A 159 30.25 19.53 22.24
CA GLN A 159 30.02 18.31 23.01
C GLN A 159 30.84 17.14 22.46
N GLU A 160 31.33 16.30 23.38
CA GLU A 160 31.96 15.04 23.02
C GLU A 160 30.92 14.02 22.54
N GLY A 161 31.21 13.35 21.42
CA GLY A 161 30.35 12.31 20.87
C GLY A 161 30.10 12.52 19.38
N LEU A 162 29.46 11.55 18.76
CA LEU A 162 29.12 11.63 17.33
C LEU A 162 27.66 12.00 17.18
N THR A 163 27.39 13.00 16.33
CA THR A 163 26.04 13.33 15.90
C THR A 163 25.82 12.90 14.45
N LEU A 164 24.80 12.10 14.20
CA LEU A 164 24.31 11.82 12.84
C LEU A 164 23.05 12.67 12.60
N VAL A 165 23.02 13.40 11.49
CA VAL A 165 21.84 14.12 11.01
C VAL A 165 21.40 13.50 9.70
N SER A 166 20.09 13.25 9.53
CA SER A 166 19.58 12.67 8.30
C SER A 166 18.26 13.25 7.83
N TRP A 167 18.05 13.25 6.53
CA TRP A 167 16.83 13.73 5.89
C TRP A 167 16.65 13.06 4.52
N PRO A 168 15.41 12.99 4.01
CA PRO A 168 15.18 12.66 2.61
C PRO A 168 15.61 13.81 1.70
N GLY A 169 16.21 13.52 0.56
CA GLY A 169 16.39 14.52 -0.50
C GLY A 169 15.08 14.91 -1.17
N GLN A 170 14.11 13.99 -1.17
CA GLN A 170 12.74 14.21 -1.61
C GLN A 170 11.78 13.38 -0.75
N SER A 171 10.70 13.98 -0.27
CA SER A 171 9.61 13.27 0.40
C SER A 171 9.08 12.16 -0.50
N ASN A 172 9.00 10.94 0.02
CA ASN A 172 8.29 9.85 -0.65
C ASN A 172 6.76 9.94 -0.47
N PHE A 173 6.28 10.90 0.33
CA PHE A 173 4.87 11.21 0.54
C PHE A 173 4.42 12.39 -0.33
N SER A 174 4.98 13.59 -0.16
CA SER A 174 4.51 14.80 -0.84
C SER A 174 5.28 15.15 -2.11
N GLY A 175 6.42 14.50 -2.35
CA GLY A 175 7.35 14.89 -3.42
C GLY A 175 8.16 16.16 -3.13
N ARG A 176 7.99 16.82 -1.98
CA ARG A 176 8.80 18.00 -1.61
C ARG A 176 10.29 17.67 -1.59
N ARG A 177 11.14 18.56 -2.13
CA ARG A 177 12.60 18.45 -2.13
C ARG A 177 13.20 19.39 -1.09
N TYR A 178 14.29 18.94 -0.46
CA TYR A 178 14.97 19.69 0.60
C TYR A 178 16.33 20.22 0.15
N PRO A 179 16.82 21.34 0.71
CA PRO A 179 18.02 22.00 0.23
C PRO A 179 19.30 21.32 0.76
N VAL A 180 19.68 20.21 0.10
CA VAL A 180 20.81 19.35 0.50
C VAL A 180 22.10 20.15 0.72
N ARG A 181 22.47 21.01 -0.25
CA ARG A 181 23.75 21.73 -0.23
C ARG A 181 23.85 22.70 0.94
N SER A 182 22.82 23.54 1.14
CA SER A 182 22.86 24.55 2.21
C SER A 182 22.93 23.91 3.60
N TRP A 183 22.23 22.79 3.79
CA TRP A 183 22.25 22.06 5.06
C TRP A 183 23.60 21.43 5.36
N VAL A 184 24.25 20.82 4.36
CA VAL A 184 25.59 20.26 4.54
C VAL A 184 26.62 21.36 4.82
N GLU A 185 26.59 22.47 4.08
CA GLU A 185 27.50 23.60 4.25
C GLU A 185 27.50 24.17 5.68
N LYS A 186 26.37 24.07 6.40
CA LYS A 186 26.27 24.54 7.79
C LYS A 186 27.08 23.70 8.79
N VAL A 187 27.25 22.41 8.53
CA VAL A 187 27.85 21.47 9.49
C VAL A 187 29.16 20.85 9.03
N VAL A 188 29.58 21.12 7.78
CA VAL A 188 30.78 20.53 7.16
C VAL A 188 32.07 20.77 7.96
N ASP A 189 32.16 21.90 8.67
CA ASP A 189 33.33 22.26 9.48
C ASP A 189 33.35 21.59 10.86
N ASN A 190 32.26 20.95 11.28
CA ASN A 190 32.20 20.21 12.54
C ASN A 190 32.50 18.71 12.32
N PRO A 191 33.71 18.22 12.68
CA PRO A 191 34.08 16.83 12.43
C PRO A 191 33.23 15.81 13.21
N ALA A 192 32.57 16.23 14.30
CA ALA A 192 31.71 15.39 15.11
C ALA A 192 30.32 15.17 14.50
N VAL A 193 29.93 15.96 13.48
CA VAL A 193 28.63 15.89 12.82
C VAL A 193 28.76 15.16 11.49
N TYR A 194 27.96 14.12 11.31
CA TYR A 194 27.87 13.33 10.09
C TYR A 194 26.49 13.51 9.47
N THR A 195 26.42 13.45 8.14
CA THR A 195 25.20 13.67 7.36
C THR A 195 24.84 12.45 6.53
N LEU A 196 23.57 12.04 6.59
CA LEU A 196 23.00 10.96 5.79
C LEU A 196 21.81 11.46 4.97
N LEU A 197 21.96 11.45 3.66
CA LEU A 197 20.90 11.76 2.71
C LEU A 197 20.22 10.47 2.21
N ASP A 198 18.91 10.36 2.41
CA ASP A 198 18.11 9.38 1.66
C ASP A 198 17.72 9.97 0.30
N ALA A 199 18.44 9.58 -0.74
CA ALA A 199 18.21 10.04 -2.11
C ALA A 199 17.30 9.10 -2.92
N ALA A 200 16.73 8.05 -2.31
CA ALA A 200 16.02 7.00 -3.03
C ALA A 200 14.82 7.52 -3.83
N ALA A 201 14.04 8.46 -3.28
CA ALA A 201 12.90 9.07 -3.97
C ALA A 201 13.35 10.16 -4.96
N GLN A 202 14.34 10.96 -4.59
CA GLN A 202 14.86 12.08 -5.38
C GLN A 202 15.49 11.61 -6.70
N SER A 203 16.32 10.56 -6.64
CA SER A 203 17.07 10.05 -7.80
C SER A 203 16.21 9.43 -8.90
N SER A 204 14.90 9.20 -8.66
CA SER A 204 13.97 8.72 -9.69
C SER A 204 13.78 9.73 -10.84
N SER A 205 14.02 11.01 -10.59
CA SER A 205 13.82 12.09 -11.56
C SER A 205 14.89 13.17 -11.52
N ASN A 206 15.48 13.47 -10.36
CA ASN A 206 16.50 14.51 -10.24
C ASN A 206 17.55 14.14 -9.17
N PRO A 207 18.51 13.23 -9.47
CA PRO A 207 19.55 12.83 -8.52
C PRO A 207 20.29 14.03 -7.91
N PRO A 208 20.71 13.94 -6.62
CA PRO A 208 21.40 15.04 -5.97
C PRO A 208 22.79 15.27 -6.58
N ASP A 209 23.19 16.53 -6.66
CA ASP A 209 24.51 16.96 -7.11
C ASP A 209 25.48 17.03 -5.92
N LEU A 210 26.57 16.27 -5.99
CA LEU A 210 27.61 16.16 -4.96
C LEU A 210 28.92 16.89 -5.32
N SER A 211 28.91 17.68 -6.39
CA SER A 211 30.09 18.40 -6.87
C SER A 211 30.57 19.46 -5.88
N GLY A 212 31.88 19.74 -5.92
CA GLY A 212 32.49 20.84 -5.16
C GLY A 212 32.73 20.57 -3.67
N GLY A 213 32.84 19.30 -3.24
CA GLY A 213 33.27 18.93 -1.87
C GLY A 213 32.22 19.10 -0.76
N HIS A 214 31.10 19.77 -1.04
CA HIS A 214 30.04 20.08 -0.08
C HIS A 214 28.83 19.11 -0.11
N GLY A 215 29.01 17.90 -0.63
CA GLY A 215 27.97 16.86 -0.57
C GLY A 215 27.87 16.17 0.82
N PRO A 216 26.82 15.39 1.09
CA PRO A 216 26.68 14.64 2.35
C PRO A 216 27.80 13.60 2.57
N ASP A 217 28.01 13.18 3.81
CA ASP A 217 28.96 12.10 4.14
C ASP A 217 28.49 10.75 3.60
N PHE A 218 27.18 10.53 3.64
CA PHE A 218 26.52 9.30 3.22
C PHE A 218 25.30 9.62 2.35
N VAL A 219 25.15 8.92 1.22
CA VAL A 219 23.98 9.03 0.34
C VAL A 219 23.43 7.63 0.03
N ALA A 220 22.19 7.37 0.43
CA ALA A 220 21.50 6.10 0.18
C ALA A 220 20.73 6.16 -1.15
N LEU A 221 20.92 5.14 -2.00
CA LEU A 221 20.32 5.03 -3.33
C LEU A 221 19.51 3.76 -3.52
N SER A 222 18.51 3.82 -4.40
CA SER A 222 17.66 2.71 -4.80
C SER A 222 17.54 2.64 -6.32
N PHE A 223 18.23 1.73 -6.98
CA PHE A 223 18.34 1.73 -8.44
C PHE A 223 17.07 1.23 -9.14
N TYR A 224 16.33 0.29 -8.55
CA TYR A 224 15.04 -0.15 -9.11
C TYR A 224 13.97 0.96 -9.09
N LYS A 225 14.12 2.01 -8.26
CA LYS A 225 13.24 3.19 -8.30
C LYS A 225 13.56 4.13 -9.46
N ILE A 226 14.77 4.01 -10.02
CA ILE A 226 15.24 4.82 -11.15
C ILE A 226 15.00 4.08 -12.47
N PHE A 227 15.35 2.79 -12.51
CA PHE A 227 15.43 2.00 -13.73
C PHE A 227 14.45 0.82 -13.80
N GLY A 228 13.75 0.52 -12.71
CA GLY A 228 12.86 -0.64 -12.57
C GLY A 228 13.56 -1.99 -12.41
N LEU A 229 14.83 -2.06 -12.79
CA LEU A 229 15.73 -3.20 -12.64
C LEU A 229 17.18 -2.67 -12.65
N PRO A 230 18.13 -3.24 -11.91
CA PRO A 230 18.00 -4.37 -10.97
C PRO A 230 17.51 -3.95 -9.59
N ASP A 231 17.03 -4.92 -8.80
CA ASP A 231 16.85 -4.80 -7.35
C ASP A 231 18.23 -4.69 -6.68
N LEU A 232 18.70 -3.45 -6.58
CA LEU A 232 20.01 -3.11 -6.04
C LEU A 232 19.94 -1.70 -5.43
N GLY A 233 20.71 -1.46 -4.38
CA GLY A 233 20.96 -0.14 -3.82
C GLY A 233 22.44 0.16 -3.69
N ALA A 234 22.75 1.34 -3.19
CA ALA A 234 24.11 1.70 -2.84
C ALA A 234 24.14 2.69 -1.67
N LEU A 235 25.23 2.66 -0.92
CA LEU A 235 25.67 3.75 -0.07
C LEU A 235 26.85 4.43 -0.77
N VAL A 236 26.67 5.67 -1.20
CA VAL A 236 27.78 6.51 -1.65
C VAL A 236 28.36 7.20 -0.43
N VAL A 237 29.68 7.09 -0.23
CA VAL A 237 30.35 7.45 1.02
C VAL A 237 31.53 8.37 0.75
N LYS A 238 31.63 9.49 1.46
CA LYS A 238 32.87 10.27 1.52
C LYS A 238 33.98 9.43 2.16
N LYS A 239 35.07 9.17 1.44
CA LYS A 239 36.09 8.19 1.83
C LYS A 239 36.70 8.47 3.21
N GLU A 240 37.16 9.70 3.45
CA GLU A 240 37.83 10.03 4.72
C GLU A 240 36.85 9.96 5.91
N ARG A 241 35.63 10.47 5.72
CA ARG A 241 34.57 10.45 6.72
C ARG A 241 34.09 9.03 7.00
N GLY A 242 33.91 8.22 5.96
CA GLY A 242 33.55 6.81 6.09
C GLY A 242 34.61 5.96 6.79
N LYS A 243 35.90 6.17 6.50
CA LYS A 243 36.99 5.47 7.21
C LYS A 243 36.93 5.73 8.71
N GLU A 244 36.72 6.97 9.13
CA GLU A 244 36.59 7.33 10.54
C GLU A 244 35.32 6.72 11.16
N PHE A 245 34.17 6.91 10.49
CA PHE A 245 32.87 6.46 10.97
C PHE A 245 32.80 4.93 11.15
N PHE A 246 33.34 4.16 10.21
CA PHE A 246 33.32 2.70 10.25
C PHE A 246 34.55 2.07 10.90
N ALA A 247 35.48 2.85 11.45
CA ALA A 247 36.74 2.35 12.01
C ALA A 247 36.56 1.28 13.08
N ASN A 248 35.49 1.38 13.88
CA ASN A 248 35.18 0.45 14.95
C ASN A 248 34.09 -0.57 14.58
N ARG A 249 33.65 -0.63 13.31
CA ARG A 249 32.59 -1.57 12.87
C ARG A 249 32.93 -2.98 13.36
N VAL A 250 31.97 -3.62 14.02
CA VAL A 250 32.21 -4.92 14.68
C VAL A 250 32.07 -6.09 13.71
N TYR A 251 30.97 -6.16 12.97
CA TYR A 251 30.69 -7.29 12.07
C TYR A 251 31.53 -7.24 10.79
N PHE A 252 31.96 -8.40 10.30
CA PHE A 252 32.65 -8.56 9.01
C PHE A 252 32.26 -9.88 8.34
N GLY A 253 32.23 -9.90 7.02
CA GLY A 253 32.02 -11.09 6.19
C GLY A 253 33.27 -11.52 5.41
N GLY A 254 33.10 -12.51 4.53
CA GLY A 254 34.14 -12.86 3.58
C GLY A 254 34.44 -11.69 2.63
N GLY A 255 35.69 -11.51 2.22
CA GLY A 255 36.06 -10.45 1.28
C GLY A 255 36.27 -9.05 1.90
N THR A 256 35.94 -8.83 3.18
CA THR A 256 36.15 -7.54 3.86
C THR A 256 37.40 -7.48 4.74
N VAL A 257 37.97 -8.64 5.06
CA VAL A 257 39.18 -8.80 5.88
C VAL A 257 40.32 -9.38 5.06
N GLU A 258 41.54 -8.93 5.34
CA GLU A 258 42.76 -9.39 4.66
C GLU A 258 43.23 -10.75 5.19
N SER A 259 42.96 -11.02 6.46
CA SER A 259 43.26 -12.30 7.13
C SER A 259 42.39 -12.43 8.39
N LEU A 260 42.25 -13.65 8.94
CA LEU A 260 41.49 -13.88 10.17
C LEU A 260 42.06 -15.07 10.96
N THR A 261 41.98 -15.04 12.29
CA THR A 261 42.24 -16.20 13.15
C THR A 261 40.96 -16.74 13.78
N VAL A 262 40.82 -18.06 13.89
CA VAL A 262 39.58 -18.69 14.37
C VAL A 262 39.34 -18.48 15.87
N ALA A 263 40.40 -18.50 16.68
CA ALA A 263 40.27 -18.49 18.15
C ALA A 263 40.67 -17.15 18.80
N ALA A 264 41.48 -16.33 18.12
CA ALA A 264 41.92 -15.04 18.64
C ALA A 264 41.18 -13.89 17.95
N ASP A 265 41.10 -12.76 18.64
CA ASP A 265 40.52 -11.53 18.12
C ASP A 265 41.50 -10.85 17.15
N PHE A 266 41.62 -11.41 15.94
CA PHE A 266 42.46 -10.90 14.86
C PHE A 266 41.74 -11.05 13.52
N ALA A 267 41.33 -9.91 12.95
CA ALA A 267 40.66 -9.82 11.65
C ALA A 267 40.89 -8.43 11.01
N PRO A 268 42.12 -8.10 10.55
CA PRO A 268 42.40 -6.82 9.92
C PRO A 268 41.55 -6.61 8.66
N ARG A 269 40.86 -5.46 8.58
CA ARG A 269 40.03 -5.07 7.43
C ARG A 269 40.88 -4.61 6.24
N HIS A 270 40.32 -4.70 5.04
CA HIS A 270 40.90 -4.10 3.85
C HIS A 270 41.06 -2.58 3.98
N GLN A 271 42.15 -2.04 3.44
CA GLN A 271 42.39 -0.58 3.41
C GLN A 271 41.45 0.19 2.47
N ASN A 272 40.92 -0.47 1.43
CA ASN A 272 39.93 0.11 0.54
C ASN A 272 38.56 0.14 1.24
N LEU A 273 37.95 1.33 1.35
CA LEU A 273 36.72 1.53 2.11
C LEU A 273 35.57 0.67 1.56
N GLY A 274 35.30 0.73 0.26
CA GLY A 274 34.28 -0.10 -0.38
C GLY A 274 34.44 -1.58 -0.05
N ALA A 275 35.63 -2.14 -0.28
CA ALA A 275 35.93 -3.54 0.03
C ALA A 275 35.77 -3.88 1.51
N SER A 276 36.03 -2.96 2.43
CA SER A 276 35.89 -3.19 3.88
C SER A 276 34.44 -3.24 4.38
N LEU A 277 33.49 -2.80 3.55
CA LEU A 277 32.06 -2.67 3.87
C LEU A 277 31.17 -3.64 3.07
N GLU A 278 31.66 -4.21 1.97
CA GLU A 278 30.93 -5.14 1.12
C GLU A 278 31.11 -6.59 1.60
N ASP A 279 30.33 -6.98 2.61
CA ASP A 279 30.39 -8.35 3.17
C ASP A 279 29.98 -9.41 2.13
N GLY A 280 30.88 -10.33 1.85
CA GLY A 280 30.66 -11.45 0.93
C GLY A 280 30.94 -11.12 -0.53
N SER A 281 30.55 -12.03 -1.41
CA SER A 281 30.64 -11.79 -2.85
C SER A 281 29.54 -10.87 -3.31
N LEU A 282 29.93 -9.79 -4.01
CA LEU A 282 28.99 -8.84 -4.60
C LEU A 282 28.02 -9.51 -5.58
N PRO A 283 26.79 -8.98 -5.73
CA PRO A 283 25.85 -9.43 -6.76
C PRO A 283 26.27 -8.90 -8.14
N PHE A 284 27.42 -9.36 -8.66
CA PHE A 284 28.06 -8.81 -9.86
C PHE A 284 27.19 -8.92 -11.13
N HIS A 285 26.26 -9.87 -11.21
CA HIS A 285 25.27 -9.90 -12.29
C HIS A 285 24.25 -8.75 -12.18
N SER A 286 23.75 -8.45 -10.98
CA SER A 286 22.90 -7.27 -10.76
C SER A 286 23.67 -5.99 -11.04
N ILE A 287 24.94 -5.89 -10.63
CA ILE A 287 25.79 -4.73 -10.92
C ILE A 287 26.01 -4.57 -12.44
N LEU A 288 26.18 -5.67 -13.19
CA LEU A 288 26.21 -5.64 -14.65
C LEU A 288 24.92 -5.06 -15.23
N THR A 289 23.76 -5.55 -14.78
CA THR A 289 22.46 -5.04 -15.21
C THR A 289 22.31 -3.55 -14.88
N LEU A 290 22.81 -3.09 -13.74
CA LEU A 290 22.84 -1.65 -13.41
C LEU A 290 23.70 -0.86 -14.40
N SER A 291 24.89 -1.34 -14.76
CA SER A 291 25.71 -0.67 -15.79
C SER A 291 24.96 -0.53 -17.10
N ILE A 292 24.25 -1.57 -17.53
CA ILE A 292 23.44 -1.55 -18.76
C ILE A 292 22.24 -0.62 -18.60
N ALA A 293 21.63 -0.56 -17.43
CA ALA A 293 20.51 0.33 -17.13
C ALA A 293 20.88 1.80 -17.37
N PHE A 294 22.06 2.25 -16.93
CA PHE A 294 22.55 3.59 -17.25
C PHE A 294 22.64 3.85 -18.76
N ASP A 295 23.20 2.90 -19.52
CA ASP A 295 23.37 3.06 -20.97
C ASP A 295 22.01 3.09 -21.70
N VAL A 296 21.10 2.20 -21.32
CA VAL A 296 19.73 2.16 -21.84
C VAL A 296 18.97 3.44 -21.50
N HIS A 297 19.11 3.94 -20.27
CA HIS A 297 18.44 5.16 -19.84
C HIS A 297 18.85 6.37 -20.68
N CYS A 298 20.15 6.50 -20.98
CA CYS A 298 20.66 7.51 -21.91
C CYS A 298 20.19 7.27 -23.36
N LYS A 299 20.10 6.02 -23.81
CA LYS A 299 19.60 5.68 -25.15
C LYS A 299 18.14 6.08 -25.34
N VAL A 300 17.29 5.79 -24.35
CA VAL A 300 15.84 6.06 -24.41
C VAL A 300 15.56 7.56 -24.22
N TYR A 301 16.13 8.18 -23.19
CA TYR A 301 15.79 9.55 -22.79
C TYR A 301 16.78 10.62 -23.27
N GLY A 302 17.91 10.23 -23.88
CA GLY A 302 18.93 11.14 -24.41
C GLY A 302 20.09 11.40 -23.45
N THR A 303 20.97 12.34 -23.80
CA THR A 303 22.27 12.58 -23.13
C THR A 303 22.18 13.12 -21.70
N SER A 304 21.06 13.75 -21.33
CA SER A 304 20.80 14.27 -19.99
C SER A 304 19.45 13.74 -19.49
N PRO A 305 19.35 12.42 -19.25
CA PRO A 305 18.07 11.75 -19.09
C PRO A 305 17.31 12.28 -17.87
N PHE A 306 17.97 12.44 -16.72
CA PHE A 306 17.36 12.94 -15.49
C PHE A 306 16.77 14.35 -15.64
N HIS A 307 17.50 15.30 -16.22
CA HIS A 307 16.95 16.65 -16.48
C HIS A 307 15.67 16.59 -17.34
N ARG A 308 15.67 15.77 -18.40
CA ARG A 308 14.51 15.62 -19.28
C ARG A 308 13.34 14.93 -18.58
N ILE A 309 13.60 13.91 -17.76
CA ILE A 309 12.59 13.20 -16.96
C ILE A 309 12.01 14.13 -15.90
N SER A 310 12.84 14.91 -15.20
CA SER A 310 12.41 15.90 -14.22
C SER A 310 11.42 16.90 -14.84
N ASN A 311 11.76 17.49 -15.99
CA ASN A 311 10.87 18.45 -16.67
C ASN A 311 9.58 17.78 -17.20
N HIS A 312 9.70 16.60 -17.79
CA HIS A 312 8.54 15.84 -18.29
C HIS A 312 7.56 15.50 -17.17
N THR A 313 8.07 14.97 -16.06
CA THR A 313 7.25 14.57 -14.93
C THR A 313 6.71 15.77 -14.17
N ALA A 314 7.45 16.88 -14.07
CA ALA A 314 6.93 18.15 -13.54
C ALA A 314 5.72 18.68 -14.33
N ALA A 315 5.77 18.65 -15.66
CA ALA A 315 4.64 19.05 -16.51
C ALA A 315 3.41 18.15 -16.27
N LEU A 316 3.62 16.84 -16.10
CA LEU A 316 2.55 15.89 -15.79
C LEU A 316 1.99 16.08 -14.38
N SER A 317 2.85 16.30 -13.38
CA SER A 317 2.42 16.52 -12.00
C SER A 317 1.64 17.82 -11.84
N GLN A 318 2.06 18.89 -12.54
CA GLN A 318 1.28 20.13 -12.59
C GLN A 318 -0.09 19.88 -13.22
N TYR A 319 -0.15 19.14 -14.34
CA TYR A 319 -1.42 18.79 -14.98
C TYR A 319 -2.34 17.96 -14.07
N LEU A 320 -1.79 16.98 -13.36
CA LEU A 320 -2.52 16.16 -12.40
C LEU A 320 -3.04 17.01 -11.24
N TYR A 321 -2.19 17.85 -10.65
CA TYR A 321 -2.56 18.77 -9.57
C TYR A 321 -3.68 19.74 -9.99
N ASP A 322 -3.53 20.40 -11.15
CA ASP A 322 -4.53 21.32 -11.68
C ASP A 322 -5.86 20.61 -11.96
N SER A 323 -5.81 19.36 -12.43
CA SER A 323 -7.00 18.60 -12.76
C SER A 323 -7.73 18.09 -11.52
N LEU A 324 -7.02 17.52 -10.54
CA LEU A 324 -7.59 17.09 -9.27
C LEU A 324 -8.16 18.27 -8.49
N SER A 325 -7.44 19.39 -8.45
CA SER A 325 -7.87 20.61 -7.74
C SER A 325 -9.11 21.26 -8.36
N GLN A 326 -9.52 20.88 -9.58
CA GLN A 326 -10.75 21.33 -10.25
C GLN A 326 -11.92 20.36 -10.11
N LEU A 327 -11.71 19.14 -9.58
CA LEU A 327 -12.81 18.19 -9.38
C LEU A 327 -13.75 18.68 -8.28
N ARG A 328 -15.04 18.83 -8.63
CA ARG A 328 -16.10 19.30 -7.73
C ARG A 328 -17.31 18.40 -7.84
N HIS A 329 -17.94 18.14 -6.70
CA HIS A 329 -19.28 17.60 -6.61
C HIS A 329 -20.30 18.59 -7.22
N PRO A 330 -21.51 18.13 -7.60
CA PRO A 330 -22.56 19.01 -8.14
C PRO A 330 -22.92 20.20 -7.24
N ASN A 331 -22.77 20.05 -5.92
CA ASN A 331 -23.00 21.11 -4.93
C ASN A 331 -21.81 22.09 -4.78
N GLY A 332 -20.73 21.91 -5.54
CA GLY A 332 -19.54 22.75 -5.53
C GLY A 332 -18.48 22.38 -4.48
N GLN A 333 -18.68 21.32 -3.68
CA GLN A 333 -17.65 20.83 -2.75
C GLN A 333 -16.48 20.17 -3.50
N PRO A 334 -15.23 20.30 -3.04
CA PRO A 334 -14.08 19.63 -3.62
C PRO A 334 -14.12 18.12 -3.37
N VAL A 335 -13.81 17.35 -4.42
CA VAL A 335 -13.74 15.89 -4.36
C VAL A 335 -12.43 15.42 -3.74
N CYS A 336 -11.35 16.17 -3.95
CA CYS A 336 -10.01 15.80 -3.51
C CYS A 336 -9.46 16.83 -2.51
N GLU A 337 -8.91 16.34 -1.40
CA GLU A 337 -7.99 17.10 -0.55
C GLU A 337 -6.56 16.75 -0.98
N ILE A 338 -5.80 17.71 -1.50
CA ILE A 338 -4.45 17.48 -2.03
C ILE A 338 -3.40 17.93 -1.00
N TYR A 339 -2.43 17.07 -0.73
CA TYR A 339 -1.35 17.29 0.24
C TYR A 339 -0.07 17.79 -0.42
N SER A 340 -0.15 18.98 -1.01
CA SER A 340 0.97 19.62 -1.71
C SER A 340 0.78 21.14 -1.77
N ASP A 341 1.90 21.87 -1.80
CA ASP A 341 1.91 23.33 -1.96
C ASP A 341 1.73 23.78 -3.44
N GLY A 342 1.61 22.83 -4.38
CA GLY A 342 1.18 23.11 -5.77
C GLY A 342 2.26 23.64 -6.73
N HIS A 343 3.53 23.68 -6.33
CA HIS A 343 4.65 24.25 -7.10
C HIS A 343 5.43 23.20 -7.93
N TYR A 344 4.75 22.38 -8.74
CA TYR A 344 5.39 21.25 -9.44
C TYR A 344 6.38 21.64 -10.55
N LEU A 345 6.24 22.85 -11.11
CA LEU A 345 7.15 23.34 -12.16
C LEU A 345 8.52 23.76 -11.62
N ASP A 346 8.64 24.03 -10.31
CA ASP A 346 9.94 24.20 -9.69
C ASP A 346 10.54 22.81 -9.40
N THR A 347 11.27 22.30 -10.40
CA THR A 347 11.96 21.01 -10.31
C THR A 347 13.09 21.00 -9.28
N THR A 348 13.45 22.11 -8.65
CA THR A 348 14.41 22.09 -7.54
C THR A 348 13.72 21.86 -6.21
N ALA A 349 12.47 22.31 -6.06
CA ALA A 349 11.69 22.26 -4.84
C ALA A 349 10.66 21.12 -4.78
N GLN A 350 10.24 20.58 -5.93
CA GLN A 350 9.14 19.61 -6.00
C GLN A 350 9.43 18.48 -6.99
N GLY A 351 9.07 17.27 -6.59
CA GLY A 351 9.17 16.04 -7.37
C GLY A 351 7.80 15.50 -7.79
N PRO A 352 7.78 14.41 -8.57
CA PRO A 352 6.61 13.99 -9.34
C PRO A 352 5.62 13.11 -8.55
N ILE A 353 5.23 13.56 -7.37
CA ILE A 353 4.31 12.87 -6.47
C ILE A 353 3.16 13.80 -6.11
N VAL A 354 1.93 13.39 -6.41
CA VAL A 354 0.70 14.07 -5.99
C VAL A 354 -0.06 13.13 -5.05
N THR A 355 -0.15 13.53 -3.79
CA THR A 355 -0.82 12.75 -2.74
C THR A 355 -2.10 13.46 -2.33
N PHE A 356 -3.18 12.69 -2.17
CA PHE A 356 -4.51 13.23 -1.89
C PHE A 356 -5.39 12.23 -1.14
N ASN A 357 -6.48 12.72 -0.58
CA ASN A 357 -7.61 11.93 -0.09
C ASN A 357 -8.91 12.40 -0.74
N LEU A 358 -9.95 11.58 -0.65
CA LEU A 358 -11.25 11.84 -1.26
C LEU A 358 -12.28 12.30 -0.21
N LYS A 359 -13.18 13.18 -0.63
CA LYS A 359 -14.32 13.64 0.15
C LYS A 359 -15.62 13.40 -0.60
N ASP A 360 -16.69 13.09 0.12
CA ASP A 360 -18.04 13.00 -0.42
C ASP A 360 -18.69 14.38 -0.60
N GLU A 361 -19.94 14.39 -1.06
CA GLU A 361 -20.71 15.64 -1.26
C GLU A 361 -20.97 16.40 0.05
N ASN A 362 -20.96 15.73 1.21
CA ASN A 362 -21.13 16.35 2.53
C ASN A 362 -19.80 16.91 3.07
N GLY A 363 -18.68 16.57 2.44
CA GLY A 363 -17.33 16.92 2.89
C GLY A 363 -16.73 15.90 3.86
N ASP A 364 -17.40 14.76 4.06
CA ASP A 364 -16.91 13.64 4.87
C ASP A 364 -15.86 12.84 4.08
N TRP A 365 -14.92 12.23 4.81
CA TRP A 365 -13.85 11.45 4.18
C TRP A 365 -14.35 10.15 3.57
N ILE A 366 -13.91 9.88 2.35
CA ILE A 366 -14.04 8.57 1.70
C ILE A 366 -12.74 7.80 1.96
N GLY A 367 -12.87 6.55 2.40
CA GLY A 367 -11.75 5.67 2.64
C GLY A 367 -10.89 5.42 1.40
N TYR A 368 -9.56 5.45 1.56
CA TYR A 368 -8.64 5.15 0.46
C TYR A 368 -8.71 3.68 -0.01
N SER A 369 -9.19 2.76 0.82
CA SER A 369 -9.40 1.34 0.55
C SER A 369 -10.61 1.08 -0.35
N ASP A 370 -11.65 1.92 -0.24
CA ASP A 370 -12.76 1.93 -1.20
C ASP A 370 -12.22 2.32 -2.58
N PHE A 371 -11.42 3.38 -2.65
CA PHE A 371 -10.75 3.78 -3.89
C PHE A 371 -9.76 2.73 -4.41
N ASP A 372 -8.98 2.10 -3.54
CA ASP A 372 -8.02 1.04 -3.91
C ASP A 372 -8.72 -0.12 -4.66
N GLY A 373 -9.91 -0.51 -4.20
CA GLY A 373 -10.73 -1.53 -4.85
C GLY A 373 -11.20 -1.10 -6.25
N ILE A 374 -11.68 0.14 -6.39
CA ILE A 374 -12.15 0.70 -7.66
C ILE A 374 -10.99 0.86 -8.65
N ALA A 375 -9.89 1.48 -8.22
CA ALA A 375 -8.68 1.66 -9.01
C ALA A 375 -8.16 0.31 -9.53
N SER A 376 -8.05 -0.69 -8.65
CA SER A 376 -7.64 -2.05 -9.03
C SER A 376 -8.57 -2.68 -10.07
N SER A 377 -9.89 -2.51 -9.92
CA SER A 377 -10.87 -3.04 -10.89
C SER A 377 -10.84 -2.33 -12.24
N SER A 378 -10.37 -1.08 -12.25
CA SER A 378 -10.20 -0.25 -13.44
C SER A 378 -8.79 -0.36 -14.04
N GLY A 379 -7.96 -1.31 -13.58
CA GLY A 379 -6.59 -1.50 -14.08
C GLY A 379 -5.62 -0.37 -13.72
N ILE A 380 -5.92 0.43 -12.68
CA ILE A 380 -5.07 1.52 -12.20
C ILE A 380 -4.21 1.02 -11.04
N ASN A 381 -2.91 0.92 -11.28
CA ASN A 381 -1.91 0.61 -10.27
C ASN A 381 -1.50 1.89 -9.53
N ILE A 382 -1.99 2.07 -8.32
CA ILE A 382 -1.73 3.23 -7.47
C ILE A 382 -1.53 2.77 -6.02
N ARG A 383 -0.80 3.54 -5.21
CA ARG A 383 -0.49 3.16 -3.83
C ARG A 383 -1.33 3.93 -2.83
N THR A 384 -1.82 3.23 -1.81
CA THR A 384 -2.60 3.79 -0.70
C THR A 384 -1.98 3.46 0.66
N GLY A 385 -2.48 4.06 1.75
CA GLY A 385 -2.04 3.82 3.13
C GLY A 385 -1.07 4.87 3.69
N THR A 386 -0.21 4.49 4.64
CA THR A 386 0.75 5.42 5.28
C THR A 386 1.99 5.72 4.43
N LEU A 387 2.12 5.07 3.26
CA LEU A 387 3.18 5.29 2.28
C LEU A 387 4.61 5.15 2.83
N CYS A 388 4.79 4.41 3.93
CA CYS A 388 6.07 4.28 4.64
C CYS A 388 6.66 5.64 5.10
N ASN A 389 5.80 6.64 5.33
CA ASN A 389 6.16 7.96 5.83
C ASN A 389 5.12 8.43 6.85
N THR A 390 5.26 7.92 8.07
CA THR A 390 4.31 8.18 9.16
C THR A 390 4.31 9.64 9.59
N GLY A 391 5.45 10.33 9.53
CA GLY A 391 5.54 11.73 9.94
C GLY A 391 4.76 12.68 9.04
N SER A 392 4.88 12.51 7.72
CA SER A 392 4.08 13.29 6.75
C SER A 392 2.62 12.86 6.73
N THR A 393 2.33 11.56 6.84
CA THR A 393 0.95 11.09 7.00
C THR A 393 0.29 11.75 8.22
N ALA A 394 0.95 11.73 9.38
CA ALA A 394 0.46 12.37 10.60
C ALA A 394 0.26 13.88 10.45
N HIS A 395 1.18 14.56 9.76
CA HIS A 395 1.08 15.99 9.52
C HIS A 395 -0.11 16.36 8.62
N TYR A 396 -0.23 15.75 7.44
CA TYR A 396 -1.23 16.13 6.44
C TYR A 396 -2.64 15.67 6.77
N VAL A 397 -2.76 14.47 7.36
CA VAL A 397 -4.07 13.90 7.68
C VAL A 397 -4.57 14.35 9.06
N GLY A 398 -3.69 14.89 9.90
CA GLY A 398 -4.03 15.37 11.24
C GLY A 398 -4.18 14.25 12.28
N ILE A 399 -3.65 13.06 11.99
CA ILE A 399 -3.64 11.94 12.95
C ILE A 399 -2.51 12.12 13.98
N THR A 400 -2.84 12.05 15.26
CA THR A 400 -1.86 12.22 16.35
C THR A 400 -1.16 10.89 16.70
N GLU A 401 0.02 10.95 17.33
CA GLU A 401 0.71 9.75 17.84
C GLU A 401 -0.18 8.94 18.80
N ARG A 402 -0.96 9.65 19.63
CA ARG A 402 -1.94 9.02 20.53
C ARG A 402 -2.98 8.23 19.74
N ASN A 403 -3.53 8.81 18.67
CA ASN A 403 -4.48 8.09 17.81
C ASN A 403 -3.83 6.87 17.19
N ILE A 404 -2.60 6.95 16.69
CA ILE A 404 -1.89 5.80 16.12
C ILE A 404 -1.74 4.66 17.14
N ILE A 405 -1.34 4.98 18.38
CA ILE A 405 -1.20 4.00 19.47
C ILE A 405 -2.55 3.38 19.84
N GLU A 406 -3.59 4.20 20.00
CA GLU A 406 -4.95 3.75 20.33
C GLU A 406 -5.55 2.89 19.22
N ASN A 407 -5.41 3.31 17.95
CA ASN A 407 -5.87 2.55 16.79
C ASN A 407 -5.19 1.18 16.74
N HIS A 408 -3.85 1.13 16.93
CA HIS A 408 -3.14 -0.15 16.99
C HIS A 408 -3.58 -1.03 18.16
N ALA A 409 -3.80 -0.45 19.35
CA ALA A 409 -4.35 -1.18 20.49
C ALA A 409 -5.75 -1.78 20.20
N ASN A 410 -6.52 -1.12 19.34
CA ASN A 410 -7.81 -1.60 18.84
C ASN A 410 -7.71 -2.52 17.61
N GLY A 411 -6.50 -2.90 17.18
CA GLY A 411 -6.27 -3.88 16.12
C GLY A 411 -5.96 -3.31 14.74
N HIS A 412 -5.98 -1.97 14.57
CA HIS A 412 -5.65 -1.32 13.30
C HIS A 412 -4.18 -1.50 12.93
N ILE A 413 -3.94 -1.85 11.67
CA ILE A 413 -2.60 -1.95 11.08
C ILE A 413 -2.56 -1.18 9.76
N CYS A 414 -1.36 -0.76 9.36
CA CYS A 414 -1.19 -0.02 8.11
C CYS A 414 -1.73 -0.83 6.91
N GLY A 415 -2.65 -0.22 6.15
CA GLY A 415 -3.20 -0.80 4.92
C GLY A 415 -4.25 -1.89 5.15
N ASP A 416 -4.87 -1.94 6.34
CA ASP A 416 -6.11 -2.68 6.50
C ASP A 416 -7.31 -1.95 5.86
N ALA A 417 -8.50 -2.53 5.99
CA ALA A 417 -9.72 -1.98 5.40
C ALA A 417 -10.37 -0.86 6.23
N GLU A 418 -9.88 -0.57 7.44
CA GLU A 418 -10.40 0.48 8.31
C GLU A 418 -9.49 1.71 8.19
N ASP A 419 -9.79 2.54 7.21
CA ASP A 419 -8.92 3.62 6.76
C ASP A 419 -9.40 5.03 7.12
N VAL A 420 -10.58 5.15 7.71
CA VAL A 420 -11.12 6.36 8.34
C VAL A 420 -11.61 6.00 9.73
N ILE A 421 -10.84 6.37 10.76
CA ILE A 421 -11.13 6.04 12.16
C ILE A 421 -11.51 7.32 12.90
N ASN A 422 -12.70 7.33 13.51
CA ASN A 422 -13.26 8.50 14.20
C ASN A 422 -13.29 9.78 13.31
N GLY A 423 -13.58 9.61 12.02
CA GLY A 423 -13.63 10.71 11.05
C GLY A 423 -12.27 11.27 10.64
N ILE A 424 -11.17 10.56 10.94
CA ILE A 424 -9.81 10.93 10.55
C ILE A 424 -9.24 9.82 9.65
N PRO A 425 -8.76 10.13 8.44
CA PRO A 425 -8.10 9.13 7.62
C PRO A 425 -6.84 8.58 8.31
N THR A 426 -6.45 7.35 8.00
CA THR A 426 -5.24 6.72 8.58
C THR A 426 -4.05 6.74 7.62
N GLY A 427 -4.26 7.27 6.41
CA GLY A 427 -3.34 7.21 5.28
C GLY A 427 -3.80 8.11 4.14
N ALA A 428 -3.19 7.94 2.96
CA ALA A 428 -3.48 8.72 1.77
C ALA A 428 -3.33 7.92 0.48
N ILE A 429 -3.88 8.44 -0.61
CA ILE A 429 -3.68 7.95 -1.98
C ILE A 429 -2.49 8.69 -2.59
N ARG A 430 -1.53 7.97 -3.16
CA ARG A 430 -0.35 8.55 -3.82
C ARG A 430 -0.30 8.21 -5.29
N ALA A 431 -0.56 9.20 -6.13
CA ALA A 431 -0.26 9.14 -7.56
C ALA A 431 1.18 9.65 -7.79
N SER A 432 2.05 8.77 -8.25
CA SER A 432 3.46 9.07 -8.52
C SER A 432 3.80 8.79 -9.98
N LEU A 433 4.40 9.78 -10.64
CA LEU A 433 4.66 9.79 -12.07
C LEU A 433 6.15 9.52 -12.34
N GLY A 434 6.43 8.82 -13.43
CA GLY A 434 7.78 8.40 -13.79
C GLY A 434 8.12 8.67 -15.25
N ALA A 435 9.30 8.22 -15.66
CA ALA A 435 9.87 8.53 -16.97
C ALA A 435 9.02 8.04 -18.16
N CYS A 436 8.18 7.02 -17.97
CA CYS A 436 7.29 6.50 -19.01
C CYS A 436 5.83 6.93 -18.85
N SER A 437 5.47 7.70 -17.83
CA SER A 437 4.09 8.16 -17.64
C SER A 437 3.65 9.07 -18.79
N SER A 438 2.37 9.08 -19.11
CA SER A 438 1.78 9.94 -20.12
C SER A 438 0.59 10.72 -19.57
N LYS A 439 0.11 11.69 -20.35
CA LYS A 439 -1.14 12.38 -20.04
C LYS A 439 -2.31 11.39 -19.94
N HIS A 440 -2.30 10.35 -20.77
CA HIS A 440 -3.36 9.36 -20.81
C HIS A 440 -3.51 8.64 -19.45
N ASP A 441 -2.40 8.29 -18.80
CA ASP A 441 -2.43 7.67 -17.46
C ASP A 441 -3.18 8.57 -16.44
N ILE A 442 -2.98 9.88 -16.52
CA ILE A 442 -3.69 10.86 -15.67
C ILE A 442 -5.16 10.96 -16.07
N ASP A 443 -5.45 10.99 -17.38
CA ASP A 443 -6.83 11.07 -17.87
C ASP A 443 -7.67 9.85 -17.45
N VAL A 444 -7.08 8.66 -17.42
CA VAL A 444 -7.73 7.43 -16.93
C VAL A 444 -8.06 7.55 -15.44
N LEU A 445 -7.11 8.01 -14.61
CA LEU A 445 -7.37 8.29 -13.19
C LEU A 445 -8.51 9.32 -13.01
N LEU A 446 -8.47 10.42 -13.75
CA LEU A 446 -9.50 11.46 -13.65
C LEU A 446 -10.87 10.97 -14.11
N THR A 447 -10.92 10.10 -15.12
CA THR A 447 -12.15 9.49 -15.62
C THR A 447 -12.74 8.56 -14.56
N CYS A 448 -11.91 7.69 -13.98
CA CYS A 448 -12.29 6.85 -12.85
C CYS A 448 -12.85 7.69 -11.68
N LEU A 449 -12.17 8.76 -11.28
CA LEU A 449 -12.66 9.61 -10.19
C LEU A 449 -14.01 10.26 -10.51
N LYS A 450 -14.22 10.72 -11.75
CA LYS A 450 -15.49 11.31 -12.17
C LYS A 450 -16.63 10.30 -12.21
N GLU A 451 -16.36 9.11 -12.73
CA GLU A 451 -17.34 8.05 -12.91
C GLU A 451 -17.85 7.49 -11.59
N TYR A 452 -16.97 7.31 -10.60
CA TYR A 452 -17.33 6.69 -9.34
C TYR A 452 -17.66 7.69 -8.22
N TYR A 453 -17.12 8.91 -8.24
CA TYR A 453 -17.28 9.85 -7.11
C TYR A 453 -17.97 11.17 -7.45
N ILE A 454 -18.28 11.45 -8.72
CA ILE A 454 -18.92 12.71 -9.15
C ILE A 454 -20.21 12.42 -9.91
N GLN A 455 -20.81 11.23 -9.74
CA GLN A 455 -21.84 10.71 -10.63
C GLN A 455 -22.92 11.73 -11.04
N PRO A 456 -23.35 11.69 -12.31
CA PRO A 456 -24.28 12.66 -12.87
C PRO A 456 -25.59 12.54 -12.11
N THR A 457 -26.11 13.69 -11.67
CA THR A 457 -27.43 13.82 -11.07
C THR A 457 -28.43 13.15 -12.00
N THR A 458 -28.81 11.91 -11.71
CA THR A 458 -29.97 11.31 -12.37
C THR A 458 -31.11 12.11 -11.77
N GLU A 459 -31.69 12.99 -12.58
CA GLU A 459 -32.80 13.84 -12.18
C GLU A 459 -33.76 13.03 -11.33
N THR A 460 -33.85 13.39 -10.05
CA THR A 460 -34.76 12.80 -9.10
C THR A 460 -36.16 13.13 -9.61
N THR A 461 -36.68 12.30 -10.50
CA THR A 461 -38.08 12.32 -10.86
C THR A 461 -38.77 11.89 -9.60
N THR A 462 -39.39 12.86 -8.94
CA THR A 462 -40.32 12.65 -7.84
C THR A 462 -41.48 11.83 -8.37
N ALA A 463 -41.30 10.51 -8.39
CA ALA A 463 -42.34 9.56 -8.74
C ALA A 463 -43.35 9.60 -7.59
N THR A 464 -44.44 10.31 -7.85
CA THR A 464 -45.70 10.21 -7.10
C THR A 464 -46.05 8.74 -6.88
N ASP A 465 -46.43 8.42 -5.64
CA ASP A 465 -47.08 7.18 -5.21
C ASP A 465 -47.94 6.59 -6.33
N THR A 466 -47.38 5.61 -7.01
CA THR A 466 -48.16 4.63 -7.76
C THR A 466 -47.85 3.32 -7.09
N THR A 467 -48.90 2.67 -6.58
CA THR A 467 -48.87 1.33 -6.00
C THR A 467 -48.04 0.42 -6.90
N SER A 468 -46.78 0.22 -6.54
CA SER A 468 -45.82 -0.49 -7.34
C SER A 468 -46.02 -1.98 -7.09
N SER A 469 -46.27 -2.75 -8.14
CA SER A 469 -46.29 -4.21 -8.05
C SER A 469 -44.85 -4.74 -8.07
N HIS A 470 -44.01 -4.24 -7.16
CA HIS A 470 -42.69 -4.81 -6.90
C HIS A 470 -42.85 -6.07 -6.05
N PHE A 471 -42.07 -7.09 -6.34
CA PHE A 471 -42.07 -8.32 -5.56
C PHE A 471 -40.64 -8.86 -5.42
N ILE A 472 -40.40 -9.54 -4.31
CA ILE A 472 -39.17 -10.28 -4.10
C ILE A 472 -39.21 -11.49 -5.02
N SER A 473 -38.25 -11.57 -5.94
CA SER A 473 -38.15 -12.63 -6.91
C SER A 473 -37.28 -13.80 -6.44
N ASP A 474 -36.28 -13.51 -5.58
CA ASP A 474 -35.40 -14.50 -4.97
C ASP A 474 -34.90 -14.01 -3.61
N ILE A 475 -34.64 -14.95 -2.70
CA ILE A 475 -33.97 -14.71 -1.42
C ILE A 475 -32.83 -15.71 -1.35
N THR A 476 -31.62 -15.19 -1.22
CA THR A 476 -30.39 -15.98 -1.21
C THR A 476 -29.66 -15.77 0.12
N LEU A 477 -29.19 -16.88 0.69
CA LEU A 477 -28.34 -16.90 1.87
C LEU A 477 -26.95 -17.38 1.50
N PHE A 478 -25.97 -16.97 2.29
CA PHE A 478 -24.61 -17.48 2.25
C PHE A 478 -24.23 -18.02 3.63
N PRO A 479 -24.74 -19.20 4.03
CA PRO A 479 -24.61 -19.70 5.39
C PRO A 479 -23.15 -19.80 5.87
N ILE A 480 -22.26 -20.22 4.98
CA ILE A 480 -20.81 -20.23 5.21
C ILE A 480 -20.17 -19.09 4.41
N LYS A 481 -19.45 -18.20 5.11
CA LYS A 481 -18.73 -17.07 4.50
C LYS A 481 -17.84 -17.57 3.36
N SER A 482 -17.87 -16.83 2.25
CA SER A 482 -17.07 -17.10 1.04
C SER A 482 -17.39 -18.41 0.31
N CYS A 483 -18.38 -19.18 0.74
CA CYS A 483 -18.87 -20.38 0.04
C CYS A 483 -20.09 -20.05 -0.84
N GLY A 484 -20.69 -21.07 -1.45
CA GLY A 484 -21.85 -20.97 -2.34
C GLY A 484 -23.14 -20.49 -1.69
N ALA A 485 -24.09 -20.14 -2.55
CA ALA A 485 -25.43 -19.69 -2.20
C ALA A 485 -26.35 -20.84 -1.77
N PHE A 486 -27.26 -20.55 -0.85
CA PHE A 486 -28.49 -21.30 -0.59
C PHE A 486 -29.69 -20.45 -1.01
N HIS A 487 -30.54 -21.00 -1.87
CA HIS A 487 -31.77 -20.34 -2.32
C HIS A 487 -32.94 -20.74 -1.44
N VAL A 488 -33.63 -19.76 -0.87
CA VAL A 488 -34.86 -20.02 -0.12
C VAL A 488 -35.94 -20.51 -1.09
N PRO A 489 -36.56 -21.68 -0.86
CA PRO A 489 -37.58 -22.22 -1.75
C PRO A 489 -38.78 -21.27 -1.88
N ARG A 490 -39.36 -21.20 -3.09
CA ARG A 490 -40.52 -20.33 -3.34
C ARG A 490 -41.70 -20.70 -2.45
N GLY A 491 -42.31 -19.67 -1.83
CA GLY A 491 -43.47 -19.83 -0.95
C GLY A 491 -43.12 -20.24 0.48
N VAL A 492 -41.83 -20.41 0.81
CA VAL A 492 -41.37 -20.65 2.18
C VAL A 492 -41.09 -19.30 2.85
N PRO A 493 -41.73 -18.98 4.00
CA PRO A 493 -41.40 -17.78 4.75
C PRO A 493 -40.01 -17.92 5.38
N TRP A 494 -39.18 -16.88 5.31
CA TRP A 494 -37.87 -16.86 5.99
C TRP A 494 -37.83 -15.77 7.06
N GLU A 495 -37.24 -16.09 8.20
CA GLU A 495 -37.17 -15.17 9.34
C GLU A 495 -36.10 -14.09 9.12
N LEU A 496 -36.50 -12.84 9.31
CA LEU A 496 -35.60 -11.69 9.38
C LEU A 496 -35.31 -11.37 10.86
N THR A 497 -34.06 -11.55 11.26
CA THR A 497 -33.53 -11.27 12.59
C THR A 497 -32.90 -9.86 12.64
N LYS A 498 -32.53 -9.36 13.83
CA LYS A 498 -31.89 -8.04 13.98
C LYS A 498 -30.54 -7.94 13.27
N GLU A 499 -29.89 -9.08 13.06
CA GLU A 499 -28.59 -9.21 12.39
C GLU A 499 -28.70 -9.58 10.91
N GLY A 500 -29.92 -9.59 10.33
CA GLY A 500 -30.17 -9.96 8.93
C GLY A 500 -31.00 -11.24 8.77
N LEU A 501 -30.93 -11.88 7.60
CA LEU A 501 -31.66 -13.12 7.34
C LEU A 501 -31.14 -14.24 8.25
N LYS A 502 -32.04 -15.03 8.83
CA LYS A 502 -31.67 -16.17 9.68
C LYS A 502 -30.71 -17.11 8.95
N TRP A 503 -29.64 -17.52 9.63
CA TRP A 503 -28.55 -18.37 9.13
C TRP A 503 -27.59 -17.75 8.11
N ASP A 504 -27.81 -16.51 7.66
CA ASP A 504 -26.90 -15.87 6.72
C ASP A 504 -25.55 -15.54 7.39
N ARG A 505 -24.44 -15.95 6.76
CA ARG A 505 -23.05 -15.72 7.18
C ARG A 505 -22.76 -16.09 8.65
N GLU A 506 -23.52 -17.04 9.21
CA GLU A 506 -23.35 -17.51 10.60
C GLU A 506 -22.09 -18.36 10.80
N PHE A 507 -21.61 -18.98 9.72
CA PHE A 507 -20.42 -19.82 9.71
C PHE A 507 -19.30 -19.23 8.85
N CYS A 508 -18.06 -19.61 9.13
CA CYS A 508 -16.90 -19.31 8.30
C CYS A 508 -15.89 -20.47 8.33
N LEU A 509 -14.97 -20.50 7.37
CA LEU A 509 -13.83 -21.42 7.42
C LEU A 509 -12.62 -20.71 8.00
N VAL A 510 -11.85 -21.43 8.82
CA VAL A 510 -10.65 -20.91 9.47
C VAL A 510 -9.46 -21.82 9.27
N ASP A 511 -8.31 -21.20 9.02
CA ASP A 511 -7.02 -21.89 9.02
C ASP A 511 -6.69 -22.37 10.43
N ARG A 512 -6.35 -23.65 10.60
CA ARG A 512 -6.13 -24.22 11.95
C ARG A 512 -4.80 -23.85 12.58
N SER A 513 -3.84 -23.35 11.81
CA SER A 513 -2.53 -22.92 12.31
C SER A 513 -2.53 -21.48 12.80
N THR A 514 -3.28 -20.62 12.13
CA THR A 514 -3.33 -19.17 12.38
C THR A 514 -4.64 -18.69 12.99
N TYR A 515 -5.68 -19.53 12.97
CA TYR A 515 -7.07 -19.20 13.31
C TYR A 515 -7.64 -18.03 12.48
N SER A 516 -7.04 -17.73 11.33
CA SER A 516 -7.50 -16.65 10.44
C SER A 516 -8.68 -17.12 9.60
N VAL A 517 -9.70 -16.27 9.45
CA VAL A 517 -10.84 -16.56 8.59
C VAL A 517 -10.43 -16.54 7.12
N LEU A 518 -10.75 -17.63 6.41
CA LEU A 518 -10.45 -17.77 4.99
C LEU A 518 -11.33 -16.85 4.14
N ALA A 519 -10.75 -16.33 3.06
CA ALA A 519 -11.42 -15.45 2.12
C ALA A 519 -11.40 -16.04 0.69
N LEU A 520 -12.51 -15.88 -0.03
CA LEU A 520 -12.67 -16.39 -1.39
C LEU A 520 -11.57 -15.92 -2.35
N LYS A 521 -11.14 -14.65 -2.25
CA LYS A 521 -10.06 -14.08 -3.09
C LYS A 521 -8.74 -14.86 -2.99
N LYS A 522 -8.42 -15.37 -1.79
CA LYS A 522 -7.20 -16.14 -1.54
C LYS A 522 -7.38 -17.65 -1.78
N HIS A 523 -8.61 -18.15 -1.62
CA HIS A 523 -8.93 -19.57 -1.74
C HIS A 523 -10.16 -19.78 -2.64
N PRO A 524 -10.01 -19.72 -3.99
CA PRO A 524 -11.12 -19.81 -4.94
C PRO A 524 -11.93 -21.11 -4.84
N ARG A 525 -11.33 -22.21 -4.38
CA ARG A 525 -11.99 -23.52 -4.19
C ARG A 525 -13.16 -23.47 -3.18
N MET A 526 -13.21 -22.48 -2.29
CA MET A 526 -14.36 -22.25 -1.42
C MET A 526 -15.65 -22.00 -2.22
N ALA A 527 -15.55 -21.45 -3.43
CA ALA A 527 -16.69 -21.28 -4.33
C ALA A 527 -17.28 -22.61 -4.84
N LEU A 528 -16.69 -23.77 -4.58
CA LEU A 528 -17.27 -25.08 -4.92
C LEU A 528 -18.12 -25.67 -3.79
N ILE A 529 -18.02 -25.10 -2.59
CA ILE A 529 -18.74 -25.57 -1.40
C ILE A 529 -20.17 -25.03 -1.46
N ARG A 530 -21.17 -25.90 -1.34
CA ARG A 530 -22.60 -25.62 -1.48
C ARG A 530 -23.33 -26.00 -0.19
N PRO A 531 -23.60 -25.04 0.71
CA PRO A 531 -24.43 -25.28 1.88
C PRO A 531 -25.92 -25.35 1.49
N ASN A 532 -26.64 -26.30 2.09
CA ASN A 532 -28.06 -26.52 1.93
C ASN A 532 -28.73 -26.62 3.30
N ILE A 533 -29.63 -25.69 3.61
CA ILE A 533 -30.31 -25.66 4.91
C ILE A 533 -31.57 -26.52 4.86
N ILE A 534 -31.69 -27.46 5.80
CA ILE A 534 -32.88 -28.29 6.01
C ILE A 534 -33.56 -27.83 7.31
N GLU A 535 -34.53 -26.93 7.17
CA GLU A 535 -35.17 -26.27 8.31
C GLU A 535 -35.88 -27.24 9.26
N ASP A 536 -36.60 -28.23 8.73
CA ASP A 536 -37.36 -29.23 9.51
C ASP A 536 -36.48 -30.00 10.50
N THR A 537 -35.22 -30.25 10.13
CA THR A 537 -34.25 -31.00 10.96
C THR A 537 -33.21 -30.11 11.61
N GLN A 538 -33.24 -28.80 11.33
CA GLN A 538 -32.25 -27.81 11.75
C GLN A 538 -30.80 -28.23 11.46
N ASN A 539 -30.60 -28.87 10.31
CA ASN A 539 -29.29 -29.29 9.83
C ASN A 539 -28.90 -28.49 8.57
N MET A 540 -27.60 -28.24 8.41
CA MET A 540 -27.00 -27.75 7.17
C MET A 540 -26.24 -28.90 6.52
N GLU A 541 -26.70 -29.35 5.36
CA GLU A 541 -25.96 -30.28 4.52
C GLU A 541 -25.01 -29.49 3.62
N VAL A 542 -23.74 -29.87 3.62
CA VAL A 542 -22.70 -29.21 2.84
C VAL A 542 -22.20 -30.17 1.79
N HIS A 543 -22.31 -29.77 0.52
CA HIS A 543 -21.84 -30.51 -0.63
C HIS A 543 -20.67 -29.79 -1.30
N VAL A 544 -19.79 -30.52 -1.99
CA VAL A 544 -18.72 -29.93 -2.81
C VAL A 544 -18.97 -30.30 -4.27
N GLU A 545 -19.11 -29.27 -5.11
CA GLU A 545 -19.34 -29.44 -6.54
C GLU A 545 -18.23 -30.28 -7.19
N GLY A 546 -18.62 -31.36 -7.88
CA GLY A 546 -17.68 -32.33 -8.46
C GLY A 546 -17.22 -33.46 -7.53
N SER A 547 -17.71 -33.52 -6.29
CA SER A 547 -17.45 -34.61 -5.34
C SER A 547 -18.74 -35.34 -4.94
N SER A 548 -18.67 -36.62 -4.57
CA SER A 548 -19.83 -37.35 -4.00
C SER A 548 -19.92 -37.22 -2.48
N GLN A 549 -19.03 -36.46 -1.85
CA GLN A 549 -19.02 -36.27 -0.39
C GLN A 549 -20.05 -35.21 0.03
N THR A 550 -20.76 -35.50 1.11
CA THR A 550 -21.70 -34.60 1.78
C THR A 550 -21.44 -34.67 3.28
N LEU A 551 -21.49 -33.52 3.94
CA LEU A 551 -21.32 -33.39 5.39
C LEU A 551 -22.59 -32.78 5.99
N THR A 552 -23.15 -33.39 7.04
CA THR A 552 -24.32 -32.84 7.74
C THR A 552 -23.89 -32.17 9.04
N ILE A 553 -24.24 -30.90 9.21
CA ILE A 553 -23.83 -30.06 10.34
C ILE A 553 -25.08 -29.62 11.10
N PRO A 554 -25.26 -30.02 12.38
CA PRO A 554 -26.38 -29.54 13.18
C PRO A 554 -26.22 -28.04 13.47
N MET A 555 -27.19 -27.23 13.09
CA MET A 555 -27.09 -25.77 13.23
C MET A 555 -27.36 -25.27 14.66
N ASN A 556 -27.96 -26.10 15.51
CA ASN A 556 -28.30 -25.79 16.90
C ASN A 556 -27.51 -26.56 17.95
N ALA A 557 -26.62 -27.47 17.55
CA ALA A 557 -25.74 -28.14 18.51
C ALA A 557 -24.51 -27.28 18.78
N GLU A 558 -24.14 -27.15 20.06
CA GLU A 558 -22.80 -26.66 20.40
C GLU A 558 -21.75 -27.68 19.94
N PRO A 559 -20.60 -27.24 19.39
CA PRO A 559 -19.61 -28.14 18.78
C PRO A 559 -18.94 -29.13 19.74
N SER A 560 -19.15 -29.03 21.05
CA SER A 560 -18.95 -30.09 22.05
C SER A 560 -19.38 -29.55 23.43
N THR A 561 -19.34 -30.37 24.49
CA THR A 561 -19.61 -29.93 25.88
C THR A 561 -18.60 -28.92 26.45
N SER A 562 -17.55 -28.56 25.71
CA SER A 562 -16.60 -27.48 26.02
C SER A 562 -16.07 -26.87 24.71
N PRO A 563 -16.76 -25.87 24.13
CA PRO A 563 -16.33 -25.28 22.87
C PRO A 563 -14.97 -24.59 22.99
N ASP A 564 -14.03 -24.89 22.08
CA ASP A 564 -12.80 -24.13 21.92
C ASP A 564 -13.14 -22.78 21.28
N ILE A 565 -13.33 -21.77 22.13
CA ILE A 565 -13.54 -20.39 21.72
C ILE A 565 -12.18 -19.75 21.47
N VAL A 566 -11.93 -19.38 20.22
CA VAL A 566 -10.67 -18.73 19.82
C VAL A 566 -10.95 -17.31 19.35
N SER A 567 -10.05 -16.39 19.68
CA SER A 567 -10.04 -15.04 19.12
C SER A 567 -9.42 -15.08 17.73
N SER A 568 -10.20 -14.76 16.70
CA SER A 568 -9.74 -14.56 15.32
C SER A 568 -9.68 -13.06 14.99
N ARG A 569 -8.90 -12.68 13.98
CA ARG A 569 -8.91 -11.33 13.41
C ARG A 569 -9.65 -11.34 12.08
N ILE A 570 -10.71 -10.54 11.99
CA ILE A 570 -11.48 -10.34 10.76
C ILE A 570 -11.49 -8.85 10.49
N MET A 571 -10.82 -8.41 9.42
CA MET A 571 -10.76 -6.99 9.01
C MET A 571 -10.38 -6.02 10.14
N GLY A 572 -9.40 -6.40 10.97
CA GLY A 572 -8.89 -5.56 12.06
C GLY A 572 -9.52 -5.83 13.43
N GLU A 573 -10.77 -6.28 13.48
CA GLU A 573 -11.45 -6.59 14.75
C GLU A 573 -11.14 -7.99 15.26
N SER A 574 -11.00 -8.12 16.59
CA SER A 574 -10.91 -9.42 17.24
C SER A 574 -12.31 -9.98 17.49
N VAL A 575 -12.68 -11.01 16.74
CA VAL A 575 -13.97 -11.69 16.87
C VAL A 575 -13.75 -13.06 17.52
N LYS A 576 -14.55 -13.38 18.53
CA LYS A 576 -14.58 -14.74 19.09
C LYS A 576 -15.32 -15.66 18.12
N ILE A 577 -14.74 -16.81 17.85
CA ILE A 577 -15.33 -17.84 17.01
C ILE A 577 -15.34 -19.17 17.76
N VAL A 578 -16.35 -19.98 17.47
CA VAL A 578 -16.51 -21.31 18.04
C VAL A 578 -16.09 -22.34 17.00
N LEU A 579 -15.04 -23.12 17.28
CA LEU A 579 -14.48 -24.09 16.34
C LEU A 579 -15.25 -25.40 16.32
N TYR A 580 -15.32 -26.04 15.15
CA TYR A 580 -15.84 -27.39 14.97
C TYR A 580 -14.66 -28.35 14.78
N ASP A 581 -14.16 -28.95 15.85
CA ASP A 581 -12.91 -29.73 15.82
C ASP A 581 -13.10 -31.23 15.56
N SER A 582 -14.33 -31.65 15.24
CA SER A 582 -14.57 -33.05 14.89
C SER A 582 -13.71 -33.45 13.68
N PRO A 583 -13.02 -34.60 13.70
CA PRO A 583 -12.17 -35.03 12.59
C PRO A 583 -12.90 -35.10 11.25
N GLU A 584 -14.21 -35.39 11.28
CA GLU A 584 -15.05 -35.43 10.09
C GLU A 584 -15.18 -34.05 9.43
N VAL A 585 -15.52 -33.00 10.20
CA VAL A 585 -15.64 -31.62 9.71
C VAL A 585 -14.29 -31.10 9.21
N VAL A 586 -13.22 -31.29 9.99
CA VAL A 586 -11.86 -30.85 9.63
C VAL A 586 -11.43 -31.50 8.31
N ASN A 587 -11.57 -32.83 8.20
CA ASN A 587 -11.16 -33.55 7.00
C ASN A 587 -11.97 -33.10 5.78
N PHE A 588 -13.29 -32.94 5.91
CA PHE A 588 -14.15 -32.54 4.81
C PHE A 588 -13.75 -31.17 4.25
N PHE A 589 -13.66 -30.14 5.09
CA PHE A 589 -13.32 -28.79 4.63
C PHE A 589 -11.86 -28.67 4.18
N SER A 590 -10.95 -29.37 4.85
CA SER A 590 -9.53 -29.36 4.45
C SER A 590 -9.33 -29.96 3.06
N HIS A 591 -10.02 -31.06 2.74
CA HIS A 591 -9.99 -31.65 1.40
C HIS A 591 -10.68 -30.77 0.36
N ALA A 592 -11.81 -30.13 0.72
CA ALA A 592 -12.56 -29.25 -0.17
C ALA A 592 -11.72 -28.04 -0.61
N VAL A 593 -11.06 -27.38 0.35
CA VAL A 593 -10.28 -26.15 0.13
C VAL A 593 -8.85 -26.45 -0.35
N GLY A 594 -8.25 -27.57 0.08
CA GLY A 594 -6.85 -27.91 -0.18
C GLY A 594 -5.88 -27.26 0.81
N LEU A 595 -6.33 -26.96 2.02
CA LEU A 595 -5.59 -26.31 3.12
C LEU A 595 -6.05 -26.92 4.45
N ASP A 596 -5.20 -27.00 5.48
CA ASP A 596 -5.62 -27.45 6.84
C ASP A 596 -6.55 -26.40 7.48
N CYS A 597 -7.85 -26.64 7.39
CA CYS A 597 -8.88 -25.72 7.84
C CYS A 597 -10.08 -26.45 8.47
N THR A 598 -10.86 -25.71 9.24
CA THR A 598 -12.12 -26.20 9.82
C THR A 598 -13.23 -25.18 9.72
N LEU A 599 -14.46 -25.63 9.99
CA LEU A 599 -15.61 -24.76 10.16
C LEU A 599 -15.57 -24.09 11.53
N ALA A 600 -15.96 -22.82 11.56
CA ALA A 600 -16.18 -22.07 12.77
C ALA A 600 -17.52 -21.33 12.68
N ARG A 601 -18.08 -20.99 13.83
CA ARG A 601 -19.35 -20.28 13.96
C ARG A 601 -19.20 -19.02 14.80
N PHE A 602 -19.91 -17.97 14.43
CA PHE A 602 -19.99 -16.75 15.23
C PHE A 602 -20.92 -16.95 16.45
N PRO A 603 -20.55 -16.49 17.67
CA PRO A 603 -21.40 -16.60 18.86
C PRO A 603 -22.75 -15.88 18.69
N ARG A 604 -23.83 -16.40 19.30
CA ARG A 604 -25.14 -15.70 19.33
C ARG A 604 -25.21 -14.70 20.49
N GLU A 605 -26.07 -13.69 20.32
CA GLU A 605 -26.32 -12.68 21.36
C GLU A 605 -26.96 -13.34 22.59
N GLY A 606 -26.29 -13.21 23.74
CA GLY A 606 -26.67 -13.86 25.00
C GLY A 606 -25.85 -15.11 25.37
N GLU A 607 -25.02 -15.63 24.47
CA GLU A 607 -24.11 -16.76 24.76
C GLU A 607 -22.76 -16.29 25.35
N THR A 608 -22.40 -15.01 25.21
CA THR A 608 -21.21 -14.39 25.85
C THR A 608 -21.44 -12.92 26.22
N ASP A 609 -20.80 -12.44 27.30
CA ASP A 609 -20.95 -11.11 27.93
C ASP A 609 -20.34 -9.93 27.12
N VAL A 610 -20.12 -10.11 25.82
CA VAL A 610 -19.51 -9.11 24.92
C VAL A 610 -20.35 -9.08 23.64
N LEU A 611 -20.64 -7.87 23.13
CA LEU A 611 -21.37 -7.60 21.88
C LEU A 611 -21.00 -8.61 20.79
N SER A 612 -21.88 -9.59 20.54
CA SER A 612 -21.71 -10.57 19.46
C SER A 612 -22.27 -9.98 18.17
N THR A 613 -21.46 -9.24 17.43
CA THR A 613 -21.83 -8.79 16.10
C THR A 613 -21.59 -9.95 15.13
N ARG A 614 -22.66 -10.53 14.57
CA ARG A 614 -22.54 -11.17 13.25
C ARG A 614 -21.93 -10.12 12.31
N TYR A 615 -21.04 -10.52 11.41
CA TYR A 615 -20.31 -9.66 10.48
C TYR A 615 -21.03 -8.31 10.17
N HIS A 616 -20.61 -7.24 10.86
CA HIS A 616 -21.09 -5.88 10.68
C HIS A 616 -19.85 -5.02 10.40
N LYS A 617 -19.83 -4.26 9.31
CA LYS A 617 -18.88 -3.15 9.11
C LYS A 617 -19.39 -1.97 9.94
N PRO A 618 -18.79 -1.65 11.11
CA PRO A 618 -19.36 -0.68 12.03
C PRO A 618 -19.37 0.73 11.44
N HIS A 619 -18.41 1.09 10.59
CA HIS A 619 -18.25 2.43 9.99
C HIS A 619 -19.33 2.83 8.98
N LEU A 620 -20.13 1.89 8.46
CA LEU A 620 -21.25 2.19 7.55
C LEU A 620 -22.50 2.68 8.29
N ASN A 621 -22.54 2.50 9.61
CA ASN A 621 -23.57 2.99 10.49
C ASN A 621 -22.95 4.09 11.35
N GLY A 622 -23.44 5.33 11.23
CA GLY A 622 -22.92 6.50 11.96
C GLY A 622 -22.74 6.26 13.48
N PRO A 623 -22.05 7.16 14.19
CA PRO A 623 -21.48 6.90 15.51
C PRO A 623 -22.45 6.22 16.47
N LEU A 624 -22.03 5.09 17.04
CA LEU A 624 -22.66 4.52 18.23
C LEU A 624 -22.61 5.58 19.33
N ASN A 625 -23.74 6.24 19.60
CA ASN A 625 -23.87 7.26 20.63
C ASN A 625 -23.60 6.67 22.02
N TYR A 626 -22.34 6.61 22.42
CA TYR A 626 -21.94 6.49 23.82
C TYR A 626 -22.02 7.87 24.48
N ASN A 627 -23.22 8.42 24.58
CA ASN A 627 -23.47 9.55 25.48
C ASN A 627 -23.54 9.00 26.92
N LYS A 628 -22.39 8.96 27.59
CA LYS A 628 -22.32 9.03 29.06
C LYS A 628 -22.84 10.40 29.47
N GLU A 629 -24.15 10.52 29.63
CA GLU A 629 -24.89 11.46 30.49
C GLU A 629 -26.30 11.68 29.91
N SER A 630 -27.27 10.89 30.35
CA SER A 630 -28.65 11.38 30.53
C SER A 630 -29.48 10.41 31.38
N ASN A 631 -30.29 11.00 32.24
CA ASN A 631 -31.13 10.34 33.23
C ASN A 631 -32.07 9.28 32.64
N GLY A 632 -31.92 8.02 33.09
CA GLY A 632 -33.05 7.12 33.36
C GLY A 632 -33.90 6.60 32.20
N LYS A 633 -33.50 6.74 30.93
CA LYS A 633 -34.09 5.98 29.82
C LYS A 633 -33.06 5.00 29.27
N GLN A 634 -33.46 3.73 29.12
CA GLN A 634 -32.63 2.72 28.45
C GLN A 634 -32.13 3.26 27.10
N PRO A 635 -30.84 3.12 26.77
CA PRO A 635 -30.35 3.44 25.44
C PRO A 635 -31.04 2.53 24.42
N ASP A 636 -31.54 3.11 23.34
CA ASP A 636 -32.07 2.37 22.20
C ASP A 636 -30.87 1.74 21.46
N THR A 637 -30.66 0.44 21.66
CA THR A 637 -29.52 -0.31 21.13
C THR A 637 -29.75 -0.85 19.71
N SER A 638 -30.74 -0.33 18.97
CA SER A 638 -31.04 -0.82 17.62
C SER A 638 -30.01 -0.34 16.59
N VAL A 639 -29.06 -1.20 16.23
CA VAL A 639 -28.18 -1.00 15.08
C VAL A 639 -29.02 -1.16 13.80
N PRO A 640 -29.04 -0.18 12.87
CA PRO A 640 -29.80 -0.30 11.63
C PRO A 640 -29.19 -1.35 10.68
N ILE A 641 -30.05 -2.11 10.01
CA ILE A 641 -29.67 -3.04 8.95
C ILE A 641 -29.23 -2.23 7.73
N SER A 642 -28.02 -2.47 7.20
CA SER A 642 -27.49 -1.80 6.01
C SER A 642 -27.56 -2.74 4.78
N MET A 643 -27.70 -2.16 3.59
CA MET A 643 -27.97 -2.84 2.31
C MET A 643 -26.88 -2.49 1.28
N ASN A 644 -25.67 -3.04 1.40
CA ASN A 644 -24.54 -2.75 0.50
C ASN A 644 -23.69 -3.99 0.19
N ASN A 645 -22.77 -3.89 -0.77
CA ASN A 645 -21.90 -5.00 -1.22
C ASN A 645 -21.04 -5.63 -0.11
N SER A 646 -20.92 -4.95 1.03
CA SER A 646 -20.15 -5.37 2.21
C SER A 646 -21.01 -5.54 3.48
N SER A 647 -22.35 -5.49 3.37
CA SER A 647 -23.30 -5.47 4.49
C SER A 647 -23.90 -6.86 4.73
N PRO A 648 -24.59 -7.09 5.87
CA PRO A 648 -25.27 -8.36 6.13
C PRO A 648 -26.40 -8.65 5.12
N LEU A 649 -26.95 -7.64 4.47
CA LEU A 649 -27.89 -7.80 3.35
C LEU A 649 -27.41 -6.99 2.14
N LEU A 650 -27.55 -7.58 0.96
CA LEU A 650 -27.40 -6.87 -0.31
C LEU A 650 -28.70 -7.04 -1.10
N LEU A 651 -29.27 -5.95 -1.57
CA LEU A 651 -30.45 -5.97 -2.44
C LEU A 651 -30.01 -5.66 -3.87
N ILE A 652 -30.53 -6.43 -4.82
CA ILE A 652 -30.22 -6.27 -6.25
C ILE A 652 -31.52 -6.28 -7.03
N SER A 653 -31.71 -5.33 -7.93
CA SER A 653 -32.79 -5.42 -8.90
C SER A 653 -32.37 -6.21 -10.14
N LYS A 654 -33.27 -7.07 -10.63
CA LYS A 654 -33.04 -7.78 -11.90
C LYS A 654 -32.72 -6.81 -13.05
N PRO A 655 -33.42 -5.67 -13.21
CA PRO A 655 -33.06 -4.68 -14.22
C PRO A 655 -31.61 -4.17 -14.13
N SER A 656 -31.06 -3.96 -12.93
CA SER A 656 -29.65 -3.58 -12.76
C SER A 656 -28.69 -4.68 -13.22
N ALA A 657 -28.94 -5.93 -12.81
CA ALA A 657 -28.13 -7.07 -13.25
C ALA A 657 -28.19 -7.26 -14.79
N PHE A 658 -29.36 -7.06 -15.40
CA PHE A 658 -29.50 -7.08 -16.87
C PHE A 658 -28.77 -5.93 -17.56
N LYS A 659 -28.86 -4.72 -17.02
CA LYS A 659 -28.17 -3.55 -17.56
C LYS A 659 -26.66 -3.73 -17.50
N LEU A 660 -26.15 -4.23 -16.37
CA LEU A 660 -24.74 -4.54 -16.19
C LEU A 660 -24.25 -5.65 -17.14
N ALA A 661 -25.07 -6.68 -17.40
CA ALA A 661 -24.76 -7.72 -18.38
C ALA A 661 -24.63 -7.13 -19.80
N LEU A 662 -25.55 -6.24 -20.17
CA LEU A 662 -25.51 -5.52 -21.44
C LEU A 662 -24.28 -4.63 -21.58
N ASP A 663 -23.94 -3.88 -20.52
CA ASP A 663 -22.79 -2.99 -20.50
C ASP A 663 -21.44 -3.76 -20.51
N SER A 664 -21.45 -5.02 -20.08
CA SER A 664 -20.27 -5.91 -20.05
C SER A 664 -20.17 -6.85 -21.27
N ASP A 665 -21.09 -6.77 -22.23
CA ASP A 665 -21.18 -7.68 -23.40
C ASP A 665 -21.30 -9.18 -23.01
N ILE A 666 -22.07 -9.48 -21.95
CA ILE A 666 -22.33 -10.84 -21.45
C ILE A 666 -23.83 -11.15 -21.57
N ASP A 667 -24.18 -12.37 -22.00
CA ASP A 667 -25.58 -12.79 -22.23
C ASP A 667 -26.50 -12.63 -21.01
N ALA A 668 -25.99 -12.96 -19.82
CA ALA A 668 -26.69 -12.80 -18.56
C ALA A 668 -25.69 -12.83 -17.39
N ILE A 669 -25.95 -12.00 -16.38
CA ILE A 669 -25.26 -12.06 -15.10
C ILE A 669 -26.25 -12.60 -14.06
N ASP A 670 -25.86 -13.68 -13.39
CA ASP A 670 -26.59 -14.17 -12.22
C ASP A 670 -26.39 -13.18 -11.05
N PRO A 671 -27.46 -12.59 -10.48
CA PRO A 671 -27.36 -11.73 -9.29
C PRO A 671 -26.60 -12.35 -8.12
N ASN A 672 -26.52 -13.68 -8.05
CA ASN A 672 -25.75 -14.41 -7.04
C ASN A 672 -24.24 -14.11 -7.09
N ILE A 673 -23.69 -13.69 -8.25
CA ILE A 673 -22.27 -13.36 -8.40
C ILE A 673 -21.88 -12.19 -7.49
N PHE A 674 -22.80 -11.24 -7.30
CA PHE A 674 -22.64 -10.12 -6.37
C PHE A 674 -22.93 -10.50 -4.92
N ARG A 675 -23.37 -11.73 -4.69
CA ARG A 675 -23.83 -12.24 -3.39
C ARG A 675 -25.01 -11.43 -2.82
N GLY A 676 -25.94 -11.06 -3.71
CA GLY A 676 -27.20 -10.42 -3.35
C GLY A 676 -28.06 -11.34 -2.48
N ASN A 677 -28.52 -10.83 -1.34
CA ASN A 677 -29.42 -11.54 -0.44
C ASN A 677 -30.89 -11.44 -0.85
N ILE A 678 -31.30 -10.30 -1.41
CA ILE A 678 -32.68 -10.04 -1.82
C ILE A 678 -32.68 -9.59 -3.27
N VAL A 679 -33.28 -10.38 -4.15
CA VAL A 679 -33.40 -10.04 -5.57
C VAL A 679 -34.82 -9.59 -5.87
N ILE A 680 -34.99 -8.34 -6.29
CA ILE A 680 -36.30 -7.75 -6.56
C ILE A 680 -36.62 -7.72 -8.06
N SER A 681 -37.91 -7.77 -8.38
CA SER A 681 -38.42 -7.61 -9.73
C SER A 681 -39.80 -6.96 -9.70
N GLY A 682 -40.28 -6.48 -10.84
CA GLY A 682 -41.59 -5.82 -10.94
C GLY A 682 -41.74 -5.00 -12.20
N LYS A 683 -42.94 -4.43 -12.37
CA LYS A 683 -43.21 -3.47 -13.45
C LYS A 683 -42.67 -2.10 -13.03
N ASN A 684 -42.11 -1.37 -13.99
CA ASN A 684 -41.55 -0.02 -13.82
C ASN A 684 -40.31 0.09 -12.90
N LEU A 685 -39.57 -1.00 -12.67
CA LEU A 685 -38.22 -0.92 -12.10
C LEU A 685 -37.22 -0.57 -13.22
N SER A 686 -36.70 0.66 -13.20
CA SER A 686 -35.55 1.04 -14.01
C SER A 686 -34.26 0.46 -13.41
N PRO A 687 -33.23 0.16 -14.22
CA PRO A 687 -31.91 -0.21 -13.70
C PRO A 687 -31.37 0.83 -12.72
N TYR A 688 -30.71 0.36 -11.66
CA TYR A 688 -30.08 1.14 -10.59
C TYR A 688 -31.03 2.00 -9.74
N VAL A 689 -32.35 1.82 -9.89
CA VAL A 689 -33.32 2.60 -9.11
C VAL A 689 -33.23 2.28 -7.61
N GLU A 690 -32.81 1.07 -7.26
CA GLU A 690 -32.61 0.64 -5.87
C GLU A 690 -31.58 1.48 -5.12
N ASP A 691 -30.63 2.12 -5.81
CA ASP A 691 -29.62 2.99 -5.22
C ASP A 691 -30.21 4.32 -4.70
N THR A 692 -31.45 4.63 -5.10
CA THR A 692 -32.20 5.82 -4.63
C THR A 692 -33.10 5.54 -3.41
N TRP A 693 -33.22 4.28 -3.00
CA TRP A 693 -34.18 3.90 -1.96
C TRP A 693 -33.65 4.23 -0.57
N SER A 694 -34.53 4.51 0.39
CA SER A 694 -34.14 4.84 1.77
C SER A 694 -34.82 3.98 2.84
N ALA A 695 -35.79 3.17 2.44
CA ALA A 695 -36.50 2.25 3.32
C ALA A 695 -37.15 1.11 2.52
N LEU A 696 -37.41 -0.02 3.20
CA LEU A 696 -38.14 -1.19 2.68
C LEU A 696 -39.12 -1.60 3.75
N THR A 697 -40.38 -1.72 3.36
CA THR A 697 -41.44 -2.21 4.24
C THR A 697 -41.75 -3.66 3.88
N ILE A 698 -41.59 -4.58 4.82
CA ILE A 698 -41.96 -5.99 4.67
C ILE A 698 -43.02 -6.33 5.72
N ASN A 699 -44.23 -6.71 5.30
CA ASN A 699 -45.35 -7.10 6.19
C ASN A 699 -45.55 -6.12 7.38
N ASP A 700 -45.76 -4.84 7.08
CA ASP A 700 -46.00 -3.75 8.04
C ASP A 700 -44.83 -3.43 8.99
N ARG A 701 -43.66 -4.06 8.83
CA ARG A 701 -42.41 -3.63 9.46
C ARG A 701 -41.65 -2.70 8.53
N ASN A 702 -41.47 -1.44 8.94
CA ASN A 702 -40.55 -0.52 8.29
C ASN A 702 -39.12 -0.88 8.68
N ILE A 703 -38.33 -1.33 7.70
CA ILE A 703 -36.89 -1.50 7.84
C ILE A 703 -36.27 -0.25 7.22
N SER A 704 -35.88 0.69 8.06
CA SER A 704 -35.02 1.80 7.67
C SER A 704 -33.60 1.29 7.47
N PHE A 705 -33.03 1.53 6.30
CA PHE A 705 -31.63 1.23 5.99
C PHE A 705 -30.94 2.46 5.43
N LYS A 706 -29.63 2.54 5.61
CA LYS A 706 -28.81 3.55 4.96
C LYS A 706 -28.32 2.97 3.64
N VAL A 707 -28.82 3.48 2.51
CA VAL A 707 -28.17 3.23 1.22
C VAL A 707 -26.90 4.05 1.20
N SER A 708 -25.78 3.35 1.09
CA SER A 708 -24.48 3.95 0.84
C SER A 708 -24.30 3.85 -0.67
N SER A 709 -24.22 4.97 -1.37
CA SER A 709 -23.90 4.99 -2.80
C SER A 709 -22.59 4.22 -3.03
N VAL A 710 -22.62 3.24 -3.92
CA VAL A 710 -21.46 2.44 -4.35
C VAL A 710 -20.78 3.12 -5.52
#